data_AF-A0A9E1V7F7-F1
#
_entry.id   AF-A0A9E1V7F7-F1
#
_cell.length_a   1.000
_cell.length_b   1.000
_cell.length_c   1.000
_cell.angle_alpha   90.00
_cell.angle_beta   90.00
_cell.angle_gamma   90.00
#
_symmetry.space_group_name_H-M   'P 1'
#
loop_
_entity.id
_entity.type
_entity.pdbx_description
1 polymer ?
#
loop_
_entity_poly.entity_id
_entity_poly.type
_entity_poly.pdbx_seq_one_letter_code
_entity_poly.pdbx_strand_id
1 'polypeptide(L)'
;MSVKNSSAELVNVAIAAIIIRYKLDRPYGVLLLLGAVLDPFFYAAVVYFVLRTVFLLDDAERFYLLLIGFISFRWALSSIMGSSNFAEILARFSEVRTRPTRAAIMAVMGPPAIVFALSLSSAMAVVGVLQPESQSFAAGWWLPFVALIQAIWTVVIVLVLSRLRRLGILKHEIPIAVMASLLWIMSPAMYLFRDIPAGASKFLTSFNPVSHLLAAFHNAYWFGQNISLEVLPIAGVLGLLTVYILRPRAAHKGTAPDSEDIDSGGGWVRVQIGPAEDAAHAHNLGRFCSWRDRTVDFTGRDVMRLVIAAWPKRETVPDGGFNATARVIQAQSDVDRLFTDFLSVYPDWALDQLAVAAALAAPVNDIVLDGLLNRVSPDFLRELWPILEREAKRGRRITIVVDHDLETPVALNGDLLFQEDSGAQDGAVQLELNDLNASSEQDNSPVIVTGGASQVGRCLLERLSARGRPGIAIQNVEPIPPHDGVRIVEGNLAGNSLPRLEATGMVHIPAIWLLPENLPWLAHCGLKRLVCLSSTSILSKEESPSRYERDLASRLAAAEEQVLSECGKLGVDCAILRPTMIYGRGLDRNVSRAVKFIEKFGFYPAAVHADGLRQPVHADDLAAAAMAILDSDKAVRGIYDVGGQE
;
A
#
# COMPACT_ATOMS: atom_id res chain seq x y z
N MET A 1 3.61 -10.94 -31.73
CA MET A 1 3.31 -9.49 -31.84
C MET A 1 2.33 -8.96 -30.78
N SER A 2 1.11 -9.49 -30.64
CA SER A 2 -0.01 -8.97 -29.83
C SER A 2 0.32 -8.13 -28.55
N VAL A 3 1.22 -8.60 -27.68
CA VAL A 3 1.54 -7.93 -26.40
C VAL A 3 2.08 -6.50 -26.57
N LYS A 4 2.87 -6.21 -27.62
CA LYS A 4 3.47 -4.86 -27.82
C LYS A 4 2.44 -3.79 -28.16
N ASN A 5 1.35 -4.13 -28.86
CA ASN A 5 0.32 -3.15 -29.22
C ASN A 5 -0.50 -2.77 -27.97
N SER A 6 -0.84 -3.77 -27.15
CA SER A 6 -1.64 -3.57 -25.94
C SER A 6 -0.99 -2.66 -24.88
N SER A 7 0.34 -2.50 -24.85
CA SER A 7 1.00 -1.57 -23.92
C SER A 7 1.02 -0.14 -24.46
N ALA A 8 1.32 0.05 -25.75
CA ALA A 8 1.29 1.37 -26.39
C ALA A 8 -0.10 2.02 -26.33
N GLU A 9 -1.16 1.22 -26.50
CA GLU A 9 -2.55 1.67 -26.39
C GLU A 9 -2.93 2.13 -24.97
N LEU A 10 -2.48 1.44 -23.92
CA LEU A 10 -2.72 1.85 -22.53
C LEU A 10 -2.01 3.16 -22.19
N VAL A 11 -0.86 3.44 -22.82
CA VAL A 11 -0.17 4.74 -22.72
C VAL A 11 -0.96 5.84 -23.44
N ASN A 12 -1.52 5.57 -24.64
CA ASN A 12 -2.37 6.54 -25.34
C ASN A 12 -3.60 6.94 -24.50
N VAL A 13 -4.27 5.98 -23.85
CA VAL A 13 -5.42 6.23 -22.97
C VAL A 13 -5.03 7.11 -21.78
N ALA A 14 -3.88 6.84 -21.15
CA ALA A 14 -3.38 7.70 -20.06
C ALA A 14 -3.04 9.12 -20.55
N ILE A 15 -2.38 9.26 -21.70
CA ILE A 15 -2.08 10.58 -22.30
C ILE A 15 -3.37 11.35 -22.61
N ALA A 16 -4.39 10.70 -23.18
CA ALA A 16 -5.69 11.31 -23.44
C ALA A 16 -6.34 11.84 -22.15
N ALA A 17 -6.36 11.02 -21.09
CA ALA A 17 -6.90 11.42 -19.79
C ALA A 17 -6.10 12.57 -19.15
N ILE A 18 -4.77 12.58 -19.28
CA ILE A 18 -3.89 13.66 -18.79
C ILE A 18 -4.24 14.98 -19.50
N ILE A 19 -4.40 14.94 -20.83
CA ILE A 19 -4.74 16.14 -21.61
C ILE A 19 -6.13 16.68 -21.22
N ILE A 20 -7.12 15.81 -20.98
CA ILE A 20 -8.46 16.21 -20.52
C ILE A 20 -8.37 16.85 -19.13
N ARG A 21 -7.79 16.15 -18.14
CA ARG A 21 -7.79 16.56 -16.73
C ARG A 21 -7.10 17.91 -16.50
N TYR A 22 -6.03 18.19 -17.25
CA TYR A 22 -5.27 19.44 -17.14
C TYR A 22 -5.50 20.41 -18.32
N LYS A 23 -6.44 20.10 -19.22
CA LYS A 23 -6.80 20.92 -20.39
C LYS A 23 -5.58 21.32 -21.23
N LEU A 24 -4.65 20.38 -21.46
CA LEU A 24 -3.35 20.63 -22.11
C LEU A 24 -3.45 21.01 -23.61
N ASP A 25 -4.64 20.98 -24.20
CA ASP A 25 -4.94 21.51 -25.53
C ASP A 25 -5.42 22.97 -25.51
N ARG A 26 -5.42 23.61 -24.33
CA ARG A 26 -5.66 25.04 -24.11
C ARG A 26 -4.36 25.70 -23.63
N PRO A 27 -4.10 26.98 -23.95
CA PRO A 27 -2.84 27.65 -23.60
C PRO A 27 -2.59 27.73 -22.08
N TYR A 28 -3.65 27.78 -21.27
CA TYR A 28 -3.55 27.78 -19.81
C TYR A 28 -3.35 26.38 -19.19
N GLY A 29 -3.43 25.29 -19.97
CA GLY A 29 -3.36 23.93 -19.44
C GLY A 29 -2.02 23.58 -18.77
N VAL A 30 -0.92 24.12 -19.32
CA VAL A 30 0.42 23.99 -18.70
C VAL A 30 0.45 24.64 -17.32
N LEU A 31 -0.24 25.76 -17.11
CA LEU A 31 -0.34 26.43 -15.81
C LEU A 31 -1.21 25.62 -14.83
N LEU A 32 -2.27 24.94 -15.29
CA LEU A 32 -3.06 24.01 -14.46
C LEU A 32 -2.24 22.79 -14.03
N LEU A 33 -1.42 22.23 -14.93
CA LEU A 33 -0.52 21.13 -14.59
C LEU A 33 0.58 21.58 -13.61
N LEU A 34 1.23 22.72 -13.87
CA LEU A 34 2.22 23.31 -12.97
C LEU A 34 1.62 23.58 -11.58
N GLY A 35 0.41 24.16 -11.53
CA GLY A 35 -0.34 24.38 -10.31
C GLY A 35 -0.57 23.07 -9.55
N ALA A 36 -1.05 22.03 -10.22
CA ALA A 36 -1.25 20.71 -9.61
C ALA A 36 0.05 20.03 -9.13
N VAL A 37 1.19 20.32 -9.78
CA VAL A 37 2.52 19.81 -9.38
C VAL A 37 3.07 20.55 -8.15
N LEU A 38 2.80 21.85 -8.02
CA LEU A 38 3.24 22.69 -6.90
C LEU A 38 2.27 22.69 -5.71
N ASP A 39 1.00 22.35 -5.91
CA ASP A 39 -0.07 22.28 -4.91
C ASP A 39 0.32 21.48 -3.63
N PRO A 40 1.00 20.31 -3.70
CA PRO A 40 1.55 19.64 -2.50
C PRO A 40 2.56 20.47 -1.70
N PHE A 41 3.35 21.33 -2.36
CA PHE A 41 4.34 22.19 -1.71
C PHE A 41 3.67 23.32 -0.93
N PHE A 42 2.59 23.90 -1.47
CA PHE A 42 1.81 24.92 -0.76
C PHE A 42 1.17 24.34 0.51
N TYR A 43 0.54 23.16 0.44
CA TYR A 43 0.00 22.51 1.63
C TYR A 43 1.08 22.14 2.65
N ALA A 44 2.22 21.58 2.21
CA ALA A 44 3.34 21.27 3.10
C ALA A 44 3.90 22.53 3.78
N ALA A 45 4.03 23.64 3.05
CA ALA A 45 4.53 24.91 3.58
C ALA A 45 3.57 25.54 4.60
N VAL A 46 2.27 25.53 4.32
CA VAL A 46 1.24 26.07 5.24
C VAL A 46 1.16 25.23 6.52
N VAL A 47 1.14 23.90 6.43
CA VAL A 47 1.11 23.02 7.61
C VAL A 47 2.42 23.11 8.41
N TYR A 48 3.57 23.14 7.73
CA TYR A 48 4.87 23.34 8.39
C TYR A 48 4.93 24.71 9.10
N PHE A 49 4.44 25.78 8.48
CA PHE A 49 4.35 27.10 9.11
C PHE A 49 3.49 27.07 10.39
N VAL A 50 2.34 26.40 10.38
CA VAL A 50 1.49 26.23 11.57
C VAL A 50 2.18 25.39 12.65
N LEU A 51 2.81 24.27 12.31
CA LEU A 51 3.55 23.43 13.27
C LEU A 51 4.74 24.18 13.88
N ARG A 52 5.44 25.00 13.09
CA ARG A 52 6.55 25.83 13.55
C ARG A 52 6.10 26.98 14.46
N THR A 53 5.03 27.69 14.10
CA THR A 53 4.61 28.92 14.79
C THR A 53 3.66 28.68 15.97
N VAL A 54 2.77 27.70 15.88
CA VAL A 54 1.75 27.41 16.92
C VAL A 54 2.23 26.31 17.88
N PHE A 55 2.94 25.30 17.37
CA PHE A 55 3.37 24.15 18.15
C PHE A 55 4.88 24.15 18.48
N LEU A 56 5.64 25.14 18.00
CA LEU A 56 7.08 25.34 18.25
C LEU A 56 7.97 24.16 17.81
N LEU A 57 7.53 23.40 16.79
CA LEU A 57 8.22 22.21 16.28
C LEU A 57 9.21 22.57 15.15
N ASP A 58 10.39 23.10 15.52
CA ASP A 58 11.37 23.68 14.57
C ASP A 58 12.34 22.67 13.90
N ASP A 59 11.87 21.47 13.55
CA ASP A 59 12.67 20.47 12.83
C ASP A 59 12.52 20.64 11.30
N ALA A 60 13.56 21.06 10.58
CA ALA A 60 13.53 21.20 9.12
C ALA A 60 13.18 19.89 8.37
N GLU A 61 13.49 18.73 8.97
CA GLU A 61 13.13 17.39 8.49
C GLU A 61 11.61 17.20 8.33
N ARG A 62 10.80 17.87 9.18
CA ARG A 62 9.31 17.81 9.14
C ARG A 62 8.76 18.34 7.82
N PHE A 63 9.35 19.39 7.23
CA PHE A 63 8.86 19.94 5.96
C PHE A 63 8.96 18.90 4.84
N TYR A 64 10.07 18.17 4.75
CA TYR A 64 10.28 17.16 3.71
C TYR A 64 9.39 15.91 3.91
N LEU A 65 9.16 15.50 5.17
CA LEU A 65 8.17 14.49 5.52
C LEU A 65 6.76 14.89 5.08
N LEU A 66 6.32 16.10 5.45
CA LEU A 66 5.02 16.66 5.07
C LEU A 66 4.89 16.74 3.55
N LEU A 67 5.93 17.18 2.83
CA LEU A 67 5.94 17.28 1.37
C LEU A 67 5.74 15.91 0.70
N ILE A 68 6.53 14.89 1.08
CA ILE A 68 6.39 13.53 0.53
C ILE A 68 5.02 12.92 0.91
N GLY A 69 4.55 13.19 2.14
CA GLY A 69 3.22 12.81 2.61
C GLY A 69 2.08 13.46 1.83
N PHE A 70 2.18 14.75 1.50
CA PHE A 70 1.21 15.48 0.69
C PHE A 70 1.23 15.05 -0.77
N ILE A 71 2.40 14.83 -1.38
CA ILE A 71 2.52 14.31 -2.75
C ILE A 71 1.82 12.94 -2.84
N SER A 72 2.09 12.06 -1.88
CA SER A 72 1.48 10.72 -1.79
C SER A 72 -0.04 10.80 -1.55
N PHE A 73 -0.48 11.68 -0.65
CA PHE A 73 -1.91 11.88 -0.33
C PHE A 73 -2.69 12.48 -1.50
N ARG A 74 -2.16 13.51 -2.17
CA ARG A 74 -2.81 14.15 -3.32
C ARG A 74 -2.95 13.20 -4.49
N TRP A 75 -1.99 12.29 -4.70
CA TRP A 75 -2.11 11.19 -5.66
C TRP A 75 -3.28 10.27 -5.34
N ALA A 76 -3.35 9.76 -4.10
CA ALA A 76 -4.41 8.86 -3.65
C ALA A 76 -5.79 9.55 -3.69
N LEU A 77 -5.91 10.75 -3.11
CA LEU A 77 -7.16 11.51 -3.06
C LEU A 77 -7.65 11.89 -4.47
N SER A 78 -6.79 12.35 -5.37
CA SER A 78 -7.20 12.69 -6.74
C SER A 78 -7.68 11.45 -7.52
N SER A 79 -7.07 10.27 -7.27
CA SER A 79 -7.52 8.99 -7.83
C SER A 79 -8.85 8.52 -7.22
N ILE A 80 -9.04 8.73 -5.91
CA ILE A 80 -10.29 8.46 -5.18
C ILE A 80 -11.44 9.32 -5.72
N MET A 81 -11.23 10.62 -5.93
CA MET A 81 -12.23 11.50 -6.53
C MET A 81 -12.53 11.08 -7.98
N GLY A 82 -11.50 10.82 -8.79
CA GLY A 82 -11.67 10.32 -10.16
C GLY A 82 -12.38 8.96 -10.29
N SER A 83 -12.60 8.23 -9.19
CA SER A 83 -13.26 6.91 -9.20
C SER A 83 -14.78 6.94 -9.43
N SER A 84 -15.44 8.11 -9.38
CA SER A 84 -16.86 8.25 -9.76
C SER A 84 -17.06 7.88 -11.22
N ASN A 85 -16.35 8.58 -12.10
CA ASN A 85 -16.39 8.39 -13.55
C ASN A 85 -15.83 7.03 -14.01
N PHE A 86 -15.21 6.23 -13.12
CA PHE A 86 -14.65 4.90 -13.46
C PHE A 86 -15.69 3.92 -14.02
N ALA A 87 -16.93 3.93 -13.49
CA ALA A 87 -17.96 2.98 -13.92
C ALA A 87 -18.35 3.17 -15.39
N GLU A 88 -18.42 4.43 -15.83
CA GLU A 88 -18.82 4.79 -17.19
C GLU A 88 -17.64 4.77 -18.16
N ILE A 89 -16.45 5.25 -17.76
CA ILE A 89 -15.21 5.08 -18.55
C ILE A 89 -14.97 3.58 -18.85
N LEU A 90 -15.28 2.69 -17.89
CA LEU A 90 -15.26 1.25 -18.12
C LEU A 90 -16.30 0.79 -19.16
N ALA A 91 -17.52 1.33 -19.13
CA ALA A 91 -18.55 1.03 -20.12
C ALA A 91 -18.12 1.46 -21.53
N ARG A 92 -17.74 2.73 -21.74
CA ARG A 92 -17.26 3.25 -23.05
C ARG A 92 -16.02 2.52 -23.57
N PHE A 93 -15.16 2.00 -22.69
CA PHE A 93 -14.05 1.14 -23.11
C PHE A 93 -14.45 -0.31 -23.37
N SER A 94 -15.53 -0.82 -22.77
CA SER A 94 -16.05 -2.16 -23.09
C SER A 94 -16.66 -2.23 -24.49
N GLU A 95 -17.16 -1.10 -25.01
CA GLU A 95 -17.69 -0.97 -26.37
C GLU A 95 -16.64 -1.31 -27.45
N VAL A 96 -15.34 -1.09 -27.19
CA VAL A 96 -14.25 -1.27 -28.18
C VAL A 96 -13.04 -2.09 -27.67
N ARG A 97 -13.08 -2.65 -26.45
CA ARG A 97 -11.97 -3.48 -25.91
C ARG A 97 -12.44 -4.74 -25.20
N THR A 98 -11.82 -5.86 -25.56
CA THR A 98 -11.93 -7.16 -24.87
C THR A 98 -11.35 -7.19 -23.45
N ARG A 99 -10.62 -6.14 -23.02
CA ARG A 99 -10.01 -6.00 -21.67
C ARG A 99 -10.13 -4.57 -21.14
N PRO A 100 -11.35 -4.04 -20.94
CA PRO A 100 -11.58 -2.61 -20.73
C PRO A 100 -11.08 -2.10 -19.37
N THR A 101 -11.06 -2.96 -18.35
CA THR A 101 -10.67 -2.59 -16.97
C THR A 101 -9.26 -1.99 -16.89
N ARG A 102 -8.31 -2.47 -17.70
CA ARG A 102 -6.94 -1.93 -17.70
C ARG A 102 -6.90 -0.51 -18.27
N ALA A 103 -7.66 -0.25 -19.34
CA ALA A 103 -7.79 1.10 -19.90
C ALA A 103 -8.50 2.05 -18.92
N ALA A 104 -9.57 1.61 -18.25
CA ALA A 104 -10.31 2.41 -17.28
C ALA A 104 -9.45 2.80 -16.06
N ILE A 105 -8.63 1.87 -15.55
CA ILE A 105 -7.65 2.16 -14.49
C ILE A 105 -6.62 3.20 -14.98
N MET A 106 -6.08 3.05 -16.19
CA MET A 106 -5.09 4.00 -16.75
C MET A 106 -5.69 5.39 -17.00
N ALA A 107 -6.96 5.49 -17.40
CA ALA A 107 -7.64 6.77 -17.57
C ALA A 107 -7.89 7.50 -16.23
N VAL A 108 -8.31 6.78 -15.18
CA VAL A 108 -8.57 7.38 -13.86
C VAL A 108 -7.29 7.70 -13.09
N MET A 109 -6.29 6.81 -13.11
CA MET A 109 -5.06 6.95 -12.32
C MET A 109 -3.89 7.60 -13.07
N GLY A 110 -3.90 7.66 -14.40
CA GLY A 110 -2.86 8.30 -15.20
C GLY A 110 -2.63 9.78 -14.87
N PRO A 111 -3.67 10.63 -14.82
CA PRO A 111 -3.52 12.05 -14.50
C PRO A 111 -3.01 12.31 -13.07
N PRO A 112 -3.53 11.64 -12.02
CA PRO A 112 -2.94 11.70 -10.68
C PRO A 112 -1.48 11.18 -10.63
N ALA A 113 -1.14 10.12 -11.38
CA ALA A 113 0.19 9.50 -11.35
C ALA A 113 1.28 10.34 -12.03
N ILE A 114 0.98 11.07 -13.12
CA ILE A 114 1.97 11.98 -13.72
C ILE A 114 2.27 13.17 -12.80
N VAL A 115 1.26 13.71 -12.10
CA VAL A 115 1.48 14.75 -11.09
C VAL A 115 2.30 14.20 -9.92
N PHE A 116 1.99 13.00 -9.41
CA PHE A 116 2.82 12.34 -8.39
C PHE A 116 4.29 12.25 -8.81
N ALA A 117 4.57 11.74 -10.02
CA ALA A 117 5.93 11.60 -10.52
C ALA A 117 6.66 12.95 -10.68
N LEU A 118 5.97 13.97 -11.21
CA LEU A 118 6.53 15.31 -11.39
C LEU A 118 6.78 16.00 -10.05
N SER A 119 5.81 16.02 -9.12
CA SER A 119 5.98 16.63 -7.79
C SER A 119 7.07 15.94 -6.99
N LEU A 120 7.17 14.60 -7.05
CA LEU A 120 8.19 13.83 -6.35
C LEU A 120 9.58 14.09 -6.93
N SER A 121 9.70 14.16 -8.27
CA SER A 121 10.95 14.54 -8.95
C SER A 121 11.37 15.97 -8.57
N SER A 122 10.43 16.93 -8.56
CA SER A 122 10.68 18.30 -8.10
C SER A 122 11.10 18.36 -6.64
N ALA A 123 10.48 17.57 -5.76
CA ALA A 123 10.82 17.52 -4.33
C ALA A 123 12.23 16.97 -4.12
N MET A 124 12.60 15.87 -4.80
CA MET A 124 13.96 15.33 -4.73
C MET A 124 15.01 16.27 -5.32
N ALA A 125 14.69 17.00 -6.40
CA ALA A 125 15.58 18.02 -6.95
C ALA A 125 15.80 19.18 -5.96
N VAL A 126 14.74 19.66 -5.29
CA VAL A 126 14.85 20.69 -4.23
C VAL A 126 15.69 20.20 -3.05
N VAL A 127 15.50 18.97 -2.59
CA VAL A 127 16.35 18.39 -1.51
C VAL A 127 17.82 18.31 -1.95
N GLY A 128 18.10 17.78 -3.15
CA GLY A 128 19.47 17.61 -3.64
C GLY A 128 20.22 18.93 -3.88
N VAL A 129 19.51 20.03 -4.15
CA VAL A 129 20.10 21.38 -4.25
C VAL A 129 20.32 22.01 -2.86
N LEU A 130 19.49 21.70 -1.86
CA LEU A 130 19.54 22.33 -0.53
C LEU A 130 20.38 21.57 0.50
N GLN A 131 20.61 20.26 0.35
CA GLN A 131 21.38 19.44 1.30
C GLN A 131 22.24 18.38 0.59
N PRO A 132 23.47 18.69 0.16
CA PRO A 132 24.29 17.77 -0.63
C PRO A 132 24.97 16.61 0.14
N GLU A 133 25.33 16.80 1.42
CA GLU A 133 26.40 16.01 2.05
C GLU A 133 25.96 14.91 3.04
N SER A 134 24.70 14.87 3.47
CA SER A 134 24.31 14.10 4.68
C SER A 134 23.34 12.94 4.50
N GLN A 135 22.73 12.74 3.31
CA GLN A 135 21.56 11.86 3.17
C GLN A 135 21.81 10.57 2.39
N SER A 136 21.15 9.49 2.81
CA SER A 136 21.36 8.17 2.23
C SER A 136 20.51 7.95 0.99
N PHE A 137 21.12 8.18 -0.19
CA PHE A 137 20.53 7.84 -1.50
C PHE A 137 20.08 6.37 -1.64
N ALA A 138 20.49 5.49 -0.72
CA ALA A 138 20.00 4.13 -0.56
C ALA A 138 18.46 4.01 -0.56
N ALA A 139 17.74 4.98 0.02
CA ALA A 139 16.27 4.98 0.03
C ALA A 139 15.66 5.20 -1.38
N GLY A 140 16.38 5.87 -2.29
CA GLY A 140 15.94 6.14 -3.66
C GLY A 140 15.72 4.86 -4.48
N TRP A 141 16.49 3.80 -4.23
CA TRP A 141 16.31 2.49 -4.90
C TRP A 141 14.98 1.81 -4.56
N TRP A 142 14.40 2.13 -3.40
CA TRP A 142 13.13 1.56 -2.95
C TRP A 142 11.91 2.37 -3.41
N LEU A 143 12.11 3.63 -3.82
CA LEU A 143 11.04 4.55 -4.25
C LEU A 143 10.15 3.98 -5.39
N PRO A 144 10.66 3.24 -6.39
CA PRO A 144 9.81 2.56 -7.38
C PRO A 144 8.93 1.44 -6.80
N PHE A 145 9.45 0.67 -5.83
CA PHE A 145 8.71 -0.41 -5.16
C PHE A 145 7.64 0.16 -4.20
N VAL A 146 7.99 1.23 -3.48
CA VAL A 146 7.12 2.08 -2.68
C VAL A 146 5.94 2.60 -3.52
N ALA A 147 6.22 3.21 -4.68
CA ALA A 147 5.19 3.72 -5.58
C ALA A 147 4.31 2.59 -6.17
N LEU A 148 4.88 1.42 -6.49
CA LEU A 148 4.13 0.27 -6.99
C LEU A 148 3.11 -0.26 -5.96
N ILE A 149 3.50 -0.39 -4.68
CA ILE A 149 2.57 -0.82 -3.61
C ILE A 149 1.45 0.20 -3.43
N GLN A 150 1.76 1.50 -3.43
CA GLN A 150 0.75 2.55 -3.34
C GLN A 150 -0.18 2.56 -4.56
N ALA A 151 0.33 2.28 -5.77
CA ALA A 151 -0.50 2.12 -6.96
C ALA A 151 -1.49 0.95 -6.80
N ILE A 152 -1.02 -0.22 -6.34
CA ILE A 152 -1.86 -1.41 -6.12
C ILE A 152 -2.99 -1.10 -5.13
N TRP A 153 -2.70 -0.49 -3.99
CA TRP A 153 -3.72 -0.12 -3.00
C TRP A 153 -4.67 0.98 -3.50
N THR A 154 -4.18 1.92 -4.31
CA THR A 154 -5.05 2.91 -4.97
C THR A 154 -6.01 2.25 -5.96
N VAL A 155 -5.55 1.26 -6.74
CA VAL A 155 -6.44 0.44 -7.60
C VAL A 155 -7.48 -0.32 -6.78
N VAL A 156 -7.10 -0.93 -5.64
CA VAL A 156 -8.04 -1.60 -4.73
C VAL A 156 -9.14 -0.62 -4.29
N ILE A 157 -8.77 0.57 -3.80
CA ILE A 157 -9.73 1.56 -3.32
C ILE A 157 -10.66 2.03 -4.46
N VAL A 158 -10.13 2.32 -5.66
CA VAL A 158 -10.93 2.69 -6.84
C VAL A 158 -11.95 1.60 -7.19
N LEU A 159 -11.57 0.32 -7.13
CA LEU A 159 -12.47 -0.80 -7.41
C LEU A 159 -13.52 -1.02 -6.30
N VAL A 160 -13.14 -0.88 -5.02
CA VAL A 160 -14.09 -0.92 -3.88
C VAL A 160 -15.12 0.19 -4.01
N LEU A 161 -14.68 1.44 -4.19
CA LEU A 161 -15.58 2.59 -4.32
C LEU A 161 -16.48 2.49 -5.55
N SER A 162 -15.99 1.94 -6.67
CA SER A 162 -16.84 1.67 -7.84
C SER A 162 -17.93 0.64 -7.54
N ARG A 163 -17.62 -0.46 -6.82
CA ARG A 163 -18.66 -1.43 -6.40
C ARG A 163 -19.65 -0.82 -5.42
N LEU A 164 -19.20 -0.05 -4.43
CA LEU A 164 -20.07 0.60 -3.44
C LEU A 164 -20.99 1.67 -4.08
N ARG A 165 -20.53 2.41 -5.10
CA ARG A 165 -21.39 3.29 -5.90
C ARG A 165 -22.45 2.50 -6.69
N ARG A 166 -22.08 1.38 -7.35
CA ARG A 166 -23.04 0.51 -8.08
C ARG A 166 -24.12 -0.10 -7.18
N LEU A 167 -23.80 -0.39 -5.92
CA LEU A 167 -24.75 -0.87 -4.91
C LEU A 167 -25.64 0.25 -4.33
N GLY A 168 -25.52 1.50 -4.81
CA GLY A 168 -26.30 2.65 -4.33
C GLY A 168 -25.89 3.18 -2.95
N ILE A 169 -24.88 2.57 -2.31
CA ILE A 169 -24.43 2.87 -0.94
C ILE A 169 -23.75 4.25 -0.87
N LEU A 170 -22.98 4.61 -1.90
CA LEU A 170 -22.27 5.89 -1.97
C LEU A 170 -22.87 6.79 -3.06
N LYS A 171 -23.61 7.83 -2.66
CA LYS A 171 -24.25 8.81 -3.56
C LYS A 171 -23.47 10.12 -3.75
N HIS A 172 -22.57 10.45 -2.82
CA HIS A 172 -21.79 11.70 -2.83
C HIS A 172 -20.32 11.44 -2.51
N GLU A 173 -19.45 12.30 -3.01
CA GLU A 173 -17.99 12.18 -2.83
C GLU A 173 -17.49 12.81 -1.53
N ILE A 174 -18.22 13.82 -1.01
CA ILE A 174 -17.83 14.59 0.17
C ILE A 174 -17.53 13.70 1.39
N PRO A 175 -18.34 12.69 1.76
CA PRO A 175 -18.01 11.81 2.89
C PRO A 175 -16.71 11.02 2.68
N ILE A 176 -16.40 10.65 1.44
CA ILE A 176 -15.17 9.91 1.08
C ILE A 176 -13.96 10.85 1.20
N ALA A 177 -14.07 12.09 0.69
CA ALA A 177 -13.03 13.11 0.79
C ALA A 177 -12.76 13.53 2.24
N VAL A 178 -13.81 13.69 3.06
CA VAL A 178 -13.70 13.95 4.50
C VAL A 178 -13.03 12.78 5.22
N MET A 179 -13.49 11.54 5.00
CA MET A 179 -12.88 10.35 5.63
C MET A 179 -11.40 10.20 5.23
N ALA A 180 -11.06 10.37 3.95
CA ALA A 180 -9.68 10.31 3.48
C ALA A 180 -8.81 11.41 4.09
N SER A 181 -9.36 12.61 4.30
CA SER A 181 -8.66 13.73 4.95
C SER A 181 -8.47 13.48 6.45
N LEU A 182 -9.46 12.92 7.14
CA LEU A 182 -9.34 12.52 8.56
C LEU A 182 -8.30 11.40 8.74
N LEU A 183 -8.30 10.38 7.88
CA LEU A 183 -7.30 9.32 7.88
C LEU A 183 -5.89 9.83 7.56
N TRP A 184 -5.77 10.91 6.78
CA TRP A 184 -4.49 11.58 6.54
C TRP A 184 -4.03 12.42 7.74
N ILE A 185 -4.94 13.16 8.40
CA ILE A 185 -4.65 13.90 9.64
C ILE A 185 -4.20 12.93 10.75
N MET A 186 -4.81 11.75 10.83
CA MET A 186 -4.44 10.67 11.77
C MET A 186 -3.17 9.91 11.35
N SER A 187 -2.59 10.18 10.18
CA SER A 187 -1.40 9.50 9.68
C SER A 187 -0.12 10.05 10.30
N PRO A 188 0.88 9.21 10.59
CA PRO A 188 2.30 9.58 10.76
C PRO A 188 2.98 10.39 9.62
N ALA A 189 2.22 10.98 8.69
CA ALA A 189 2.67 12.08 7.84
C ALA A 189 2.57 13.44 8.56
N MET A 190 1.64 13.58 9.52
CA MET A 190 1.47 14.77 10.38
C MET A 190 2.33 14.74 11.65
N TYR A 191 2.65 13.53 12.13
CA TYR A 191 3.33 13.29 13.42
C TYR A 191 4.50 12.34 13.22
N LEU A 192 5.71 12.70 13.68
CA LEU A 192 6.80 11.74 13.79
C LEU A 192 6.52 10.74 14.90
N PHE A 193 7.16 9.57 14.84
CA PHE A 193 7.01 8.52 15.85
C PHE A 193 7.41 8.94 17.28
N ARG A 194 8.25 9.99 17.42
CA ARG A 194 8.58 10.63 18.72
C ARG A 194 7.45 11.50 19.29
N ASP A 195 6.53 11.97 18.43
CA ASP A 195 5.39 12.80 18.82
C ASP A 195 4.16 11.96 19.22
N ILE A 196 4.17 10.65 18.96
CA ILE A 196 3.03 9.73 19.15
C ILE A 196 3.24 8.86 20.42
N PRO A 197 2.31 8.86 21.39
CA PRO A 197 2.39 7.96 22.55
C PRO A 197 2.48 6.47 22.14
N ALA A 198 3.32 5.70 22.84
CA ALA A 198 3.68 4.34 22.44
C ALA A 198 2.48 3.38 22.21
N GLY A 199 1.39 3.54 22.98
CA GLY A 199 0.15 2.78 22.77
C GLY A 199 -0.61 3.19 21.50
N ALA A 200 -0.67 4.50 21.20
CA ALA A 200 -1.31 5.02 19.99
C ALA A 200 -0.53 4.69 18.71
N SER A 201 0.80 4.56 18.80
CA SER A 201 1.67 4.24 17.66
C SER A 201 1.25 2.97 16.92
N LYS A 202 1.01 1.86 17.62
CA LYS A 202 0.54 0.59 17.02
C LYS A 202 -0.84 0.73 16.34
N PHE A 203 -1.74 1.53 16.92
CA PHE A 203 -3.09 1.74 16.38
C PHE A 203 -3.06 2.58 15.10
N LEU A 204 -2.42 3.76 15.15
CA LEU A 204 -2.35 4.69 14.02
C LEU A 204 -1.55 4.12 12.83
N THR A 205 -0.53 3.28 13.09
CA THR A 205 0.18 2.57 12.01
C THR A 205 -0.63 1.43 11.39
N SER A 206 -1.42 0.71 12.18
CA SER A 206 -2.32 -0.34 11.68
C SER A 206 -3.44 0.21 10.78
N PHE A 207 -3.89 1.44 11.03
CA PHE A 207 -4.92 2.11 10.21
C PHE A 207 -4.43 2.58 8.83
N ASN A 208 -3.11 2.68 8.61
CA ASN A 208 -2.58 3.15 7.32
C ASN A 208 -1.23 2.48 6.96
N PRO A 209 -1.23 1.48 6.05
CA PRO A 209 0.01 0.85 5.56
C PRO A 209 0.99 1.82 4.89
N VAL A 210 0.52 2.95 4.34
CA VAL A 210 1.38 3.99 3.75
C VAL A 210 2.15 4.74 4.84
N SER A 211 1.71 4.71 6.10
CA SER A 211 2.46 5.29 7.22
C SER A 211 3.66 4.44 7.60
N HIS A 212 3.59 3.10 7.50
CA HIS A 212 4.79 2.24 7.57
C HIS A 212 5.75 2.51 6.40
N LEU A 213 5.19 2.79 5.21
CA LEU A 213 5.96 3.12 4.01
C LEU A 213 6.76 4.42 4.18
N LEU A 214 6.12 5.50 4.65
CA LEU A 214 6.80 6.75 4.99
C LEU A 214 7.76 6.61 6.18
N ALA A 215 7.41 5.84 7.21
CA ALA A 215 8.29 5.60 8.35
C ALA A 215 9.60 4.91 7.94
N ALA A 216 9.49 3.86 7.10
CA ALA A 216 10.66 3.14 6.62
C ALA A 216 11.48 3.97 5.61
N PHE A 217 10.82 4.76 4.74
CA PHE A 217 11.51 5.70 3.85
C PHE A 217 12.27 6.78 4.65
N HIS A 218 11.63 7.39 5.65
CA HIS A 218 12.24 8.36 6.55
C HIS A 218 13.47 7.79 7.28
N ASN A 219 13.31 6.62 7.89
CA ASN A 219 14.39 5.97 8.64
C ASN A 219 15.55 5.51 7.73
N ALA A 220 15.28 5.19 6.46
CA ALA A 220 16.33 4.88 5.49
C ALA A 220 17.03 6.13 4.93
N TYR A 221 16.27 7.18 4.62
CA TYR A 221 16.79 8.38 3.96
C TYR A 221 17.61 9.27 4.92
N TRP A 222 17.07 9.53 6.12
CA TRP A 222 17.70 10.38 7.13
C TRP A 222 18.58 9.63 8.14
N PHE A 223 18.26 8.37 8.46
CA PHE A 223 18.95 7.61 9.53
C PHE A 223 19.77 6.41 9.01
N GLY A 224 19.80 6.20 7.69
CA GLY A 224 20.56 5.12 7.03
C GLY A 224 20.09 3.70 7.38
N GLN A 225 18.92 3.53 8.01
CA GLN A 225 18.44 2.23 8.45
C GLN A 225 17.85 1.43 7.29
N ASN A 226 18.07 0.11 7.29
CA ASN A 226 17.44 -0.77 6.32
C ASN A 226 15.90 -0.69 6.43
N ILE A 227 15.23 -0.44 5.30
CA ILE A 227 13.77 -0.42 5.20
C ILE A 227 13.22 -1.75 5.74
N SER A 228 12.34 -1.69 6.75
CA SER A 228 11.62 -2.89 7.20
C SER A 228 10.58 -3.28 6.16
N LEU A 229 10.97 -4.21 5.29
CA LEU A 229 10.14 -4.73 4.22
C LEU A 229 9.16 -5.81 4.71
N GLU A 230 9.16 -6.19 5.99
CA GLU A 230 8.44 -7.37 6.51
C GLU A 230 6.94 -7.40 6.14
N VAL A 231 6.28 -6.24 6.15
CA VAL A 231 4.85 -6.10 5.83
C VAL A 231 4.59 -5.89 4.32
N LEU A 232 5.57 -5.39 3.57
CA LEU A 232 5.34 -4.76 2.26
C LEU A 232 5.07 -5.75 1.11
N PRO A 233 5.81 -6.85 0.92
CA PRO A 233 5.45 -7.91 -0.02
C PRO A 233 4.10 -8.55 0.31
N ILE A 234 3.78 -8.73 1.60
CA ILE A 234 2.50 -9.31 2.04
C ILE A 234 1.35 -8.36 1.69
N ALA A 235 1.46 -7.07 1.99
CA ALA A 235 0.50 -6.06 1.59
C ALA A 235 0.37 -5.92 0.06
N GLY A 236 1.47 -6.11 -0.69
CA GLY A 236 1.45 -6.16 -2.15
C GLY A 236 0.69 -7.37 -2.70
N VAL A 237 0.94 -8.57 -2.17
CA VAL A 237 0.24 -9.81 -2.56
C VAL A 237 -1.24 -9.76 -2.20
N LEU A 238 -1.59 -9.32 -0.98
CA LEU A 238 -2.98 -9.11 -0.56
C LEU A 238 -3.69 -8.06 -1.43
N GLY A 239 -3.01 -6.97 -1.78
CA GLY A 239 -3.52 -5.96 -2.71
C GLY A 239 -3.80 -6.55 -4.10
N LEU A 240 -2.85 -7.30 -4.68
CA LEU A 240 -3.01 -7.95 -5.99
C LEU A 240 -4.12 -9.03 -5.98
N LEU A 241 -4.22 -9.82 -4.92
CA LEU A 241 -5.33 -10.77 -4.69
C LEU A 241 -6.67 -10.04 -4.64
N THR A 242 -6.72 -8.91 -3.92
CA THR A 242 -7.93 -8.08 -3.81
C THR A 242 -8.32 -7.47 -5.15
N VAL A 243 -7.35 -6.98 -5.96
CA VAL A 243 -7.61 -6.56 -7.35
C VAL A 243 -8.13 -7.73 -8.20
N TYR A 244 -7.59 -8.94 -8.05
CA TYR A 244 -8.03 -10.14 -8.77
C TYR A 244 -9.46 -10.57 -8.40
N ILE A 245 -9.88 -10.37 -7.16
CA ILE A 245 -11.25 -10.65 -6.68
C ILE A 245 -12.22 -9.53 -7.08
N LEU A 246 -11.80 -8.27 -6.97
CA LEU A 246 -12.65 -7.10 -7.20
C LEU A 246 -12.80 -6.73 -8.68
N ARG A 247 -11.87 -7.13 -9.56
CA ARG A 247 -11.96 -6.86 -11.00
C ARG A 247 -13.35 -7.18 -11.55
N PRO A 248 -13.92 -6.35 -12.44
CA PRO A 248 -15.10 -6.73 -13.19
C PRO A 248 -14.82 -8.05 -13.90
N ARG A 249 -15.60 -9.09 -13.57
CA ARG A 249 -15.67 -10.27 -14.44
C ARG A 249 -16.39 -9.81 -15.71
N ALA A 250 -15.82 -10.11 -16.87
CA ALA A 250 -16.64 -10.17 -18.07
C ALA A 250 -17.70 -11.27 -17.87
N ALA A 251 -18.85 -11.17 -18.57
CA ALA A 251 -19.82 -12.25 -18.60
C ALA A 251 -19.14 -13.59 -18.93
N HIS A 252 -19.65 -14.67 -18.36
CA HIS A 252 -18.99 -15.97 -18.49
C HIS A 252 -19.04 -16.41 -19.95
N LYS A 253 -17.87 -16.50 -20.60
CA LYS A 253 -17.78 -16.99 -21.97
C LYS A 253 -18.11 -18.47 -21.96
N GLY A 254 -19.21 -18.85 -22.61
CA GLY A 254 -19.40 -20.24 -23.02
C GLY A 254 -18.22 -20.71 -23.86
N THR A 255 -17.88 -21.99 -23.76
CA THR A 255 -17.00 -22.64 -24.73
C THR A 255 -17.71 -22.68 -26.08
N ALA A 256 -16.99 -22.34 -27.15
CA ALA A 256 -17.53 -22.33 -28.49
C ALA A 256 -18.01 -23.73 -28.91
N PRO A 257 -19.17 -23.86 -29.57
CA PRO A 257 -19.35 -24.94 -30.55
C PRO A 257 -18.44 -24.63 -31.76
N ASP A 258 -17.93 -25.66 -32.43
CA ASP A 258 -17.12 -25.51 -33.64
C ASP A 258 -18.00 -25.04 -34.82
N SER A 259 -18.15 -23.72 -34.97
CA SER A 259 -18.78 -23.09 -36.14
C SER A 259 -17.72 -22.78 -37.21
N GLU A 260 -17.80 -23.41 -38.37
CA GLU A 260 -16.87 -23.19 -39.49
C GLU A 260 -16.92 -21.74 -40.00
N ASP A 261 -15.74 -21.16 -40.30
CA ASP A 261 -15.61 -19.82 -40.90
C ASP A 261 -16.12 -19.82 -42.36
N ILE A 262 -17.43 -19.66 -42.54
CA ILE A 262 -18.03 -19.39 -43.86
C ILE A 262 -17.80 -17.90 -44.20
N ASP A 263 -16.63 -17.60 -44.76
CA ASP A 263 -16.27 -16.27 -45.27
C ASP A 263 -17.00 -15.93 -46.58
N SER A 264 -18.32 -15.71 -46.49
CA SER A 264 -19.13 -15.19 -47.59
C SER A 264 -18.96 -13.67 -47.70
N GLY A 265 -17.90 -13.26 -48.39
CA GLY A 265 -17.46 -11.85 -48.45
C GLY A 265 -18.53 -10.86 -48.91
N GLY A 266 -19.01 -10.03 -47.98
CA GLY A 266 -19.93 -8.92 -48.24
C GLY A 266 -20.24 -8.14 -46.96
N GLY A 267 -20.23 -6.81 -47.03
CA GLY A 267 -20.71 -5.96 -45.93
C GLY A 267 -22.23 -5.83 -45.93
N TRP A 268 -22.83 -5.76 -44.75
CA TRP A 268 -24.29 -5.83 -44.56
C TRP A 268 -24.76 -4.96 -43.39
N VAL A 269 -26.06 -4.65 -43.40
CA VAL A 269 -26.80 -4.08 -42.27
C VAL A 269 -27.87 -5.08 -41.84
N ARG A 270 -27.97 -5.38 -40.55
CA ARG A 270 -28.97 -6.28 -39.96
C ARG A 270 -29.70 -5.56 -38.84
N VAL A 271 -31.01 -5.72 -38.75
CA VAL A 271 -31.83 -5.28 -37.61
C VAL A 271 -32.24 -6.52 -36.81
N GLN A 272 -32.19 -6.42 -35.48
CA GLN A 272 -32.54 -7.47 -34.52
C GLN A 272 -33.42 -6.85 -33.43
N ILE A 273 -34.52 -7.51 -33.11
CA ILE A 273 -35.55 -7.02 -32.18
C ILE A 273 -35.51 -7.88 -30.91
N GLY A 274 -35.51 -7.24 -29.75
CA GLY A 274 -35.38 -7.89 -28.44
C GLY A 274 -33.99 -7.70 -27.82
N PRO A 275 -33.65 -8.46 -26.76
CA PRO A 275 -32.31 -8.40 -26.19
C PRO A 275 -31.27 -8.86 -27.23
N ALA A 276 -30.15 -8.15 -27.32
CA ALA A 276 -29.04 -8.57 -28.16
C ALA A 276 -28.63 -9.99 -27.79
N GLU A 277 -28.65 -10.91 -28.76
CA GLU A 277 -27.92 -12.16 -28.61
C GLU A 277 -26.45 -11.83 -28.35
N ASP A 278 -25.86 -12.47 -27.35
CA ASP A 278 -24.41 -12.39 -27.14
C ASP A 278 -23.73 -13.19 -28.26
N ALA A 279 -23.62 -12.55 -29.42
CA ALA A 279 -22.96 -13.04 -30.62
C ALA A 279 -21.49 -13.36 -30.31
N ALA A 280 -21.27 -14.61 -29.90
CA ALA A 280 -19.95 -15.18 -29.81
C ALA A 280 -19.26 -15.09 -31.19
N HIS A 281 -17.93 -14.95 -31.15
CA HIS A 281 -17.06 -14.95 -32.34
C HIS A 281 -17.10 -13.67 -33.22
N ALA A 282 -16.43 -12.62 -32.73
CA ALA A 282 -15.44 -11.94 -33.56
C ALA A 282 -14.30 -11.34 -32.73
N HIS A 283 -13.06 -11.64 -33.08
CA HIS A 283 -11.95 -10.76 -32.73
C HIS A 283 -12.05 -9.52 -33.62
N ASN A 284 -12.30 -8.34 -33.02
CA ASN A 284 -12.58 -7.02 -33.63
C ASN A 284 -14.07 -6.57 -33.71
N LEU A 285 -14.99 -7.16 -32.94
CA LEU A 285 -16.32 -6.58 -32.71
C LEU A 285 -16.23 -5.27 -31.91
N GLY A 286 -17.00 -4.25 -32.30
CA GLY A 286 -17.28 -3.05 -31.50
C GLY A 286 -18.78 -2.91 -31.22
N ARG A 287 -19.20 -3.07 -29.97
CA ARG A 287 -20.61 -3.03 -29.53
C ARG A 287 -20.87 -1.73 -28.77
N PHE A 288 -21.42 -0.74 -29.45
CA PHE A 288 -21.72 0.58 -28.91
C PHE A 288 -23.12 0.58 -28.31
N CYS A 289 -23.20 0.75 -27.00
CA CYS A 289 -24.45 0.88 -26.28
C CYS A 289 -24.87 2.36 -26.18
N SER A 290 -26.09 2.62 -25.70
CA SER A 290 -26.55 3.98 -25.41
C SER A 290 -25.62 4.76 -24.45
N TRP A 291 -25.47 6.06 -24.69
CA TRP A 291 -24.63 6.97 -23.90
C TRP A 291 -25.42 7.78 -22.84
N ARG A 292 -26.68 7.37 -22.55
CA ARG A 292 -27.61 8.05 -21.63
C ARG A 292 -27.22 8.00 -20.13
N ASP A 293 -26.32 7.11 -19.72
CA ASP A 293 -25.87 6.91 -18.30
C ASP A 293 -24.90 8.00 -17.77
N ARG A 294 -25.19 9.26 -18.10
CA ARG A 294 -24.68 10.55 -17.57
C ARG A 294 -23.26 10.59 -17.00
N THR A 295 -22.27 10.89 -17.86
CA THR A 295 -21.06 11.60 -17.42
C THR A 295 -21.46 12.93 -16.79
N VAL A 296 -21.12 13.17 -15.52
CA VAL A 296 -21.36 14.46 -14.86
C VAL A 296 -20.36 15.53 -15.32
N ASP A 297 -19.10 15.12 -15.56
CA ASP A 297 -17.94 16.02 -15.70
C ASP A 297 -17.37 16.19 -17.12
N PHE A 298 -17.87 15.48 -18.13
CA PHE A 298 -17.25 15.41 -19.46
C PHE A 298 -17.98 16.22 -20.54
N THR A 299 -17.21 16.78 -21.47
CA THR A 299 -17.72 17.27 -22.76
C THR A 299 -17.70 16.15 -23.81
N GLY A 300 -18.49 16.28 -24.88
CA GLY A 300 -18.48 15.30 -25.98
C GLY A 300 -17.08 15.05 -26.54
N ARG A 301 -16.28 16.11 -26.67
CA ARG A 301 -14.88 16.06 -27.11
C ARG A 301 -13.96 15.32 -26.14
N ASP A 302 -14.22 15.37 -24.83
CA ASP A 302 -13.41 14.66 -23.83
C ASP A 302 -13.72 13.15 -23.82
N VAL A 303 -15.00 12.77 -23.87
CA VAL A 303 -15.40 11.36 -24.03
C VAL A 303 -14.81 10.80 -25.31
N MET A 304 -14.95 11.53 -26.43
CA MET A 304 -14.44 11.06 -27.72
C MET A 304 -12.91 10.93 -27.73
N ARG A 305 -12.20 11.79 -27.00
CA ARG A 305 -10.73 11.69 -26.87
C ARG A 305 -10.30 10.44 -26.11
N LEU A 306 -11.05 10.02 -25.09
CA LEU A 306 -10.83 8.73 -24.42
C LEU A 306 -11.16 7.55 -25.34
N VAL A 307 -12.33 7.56 -25.98
CA VAL A 307 -12.80 6.47 -26.87
C VAL A 307 -11.83 6.26 -28.04
N ILE A 308 -11.44 7.33 -28.75
CA ILE A 308 -10.46 7.26 -29.85
C ILE A 308 -9.09 6.76 -29.36
N ALA A 309 -8.63 7.21 -28.18
CA ALA A 309 -7.37 6.73 -27.62
C ALA A 309 -7.42 5.25 -27.18
N ALA A 310 -8.62 4.71 -26.94
CA ALA A 310 -8.87 3.31 -26.64
C ALA A 310 -9.09 2.45 -27.90
N TRP A 311 -9.08 2.98 -29.12
CA TRP A 311 -9.16 2.16 -30.33
C TRP A 311 -7.87 1.35 -30.58
N PRO A 312 -7.95 0.16 -31.22
CA PRO A 312 -6.78 -0.59 -31.64
C PRO A 312 -6.09 0.09 -32.84
N LYS A 313 -4.75 0.12 -32.86
CA LYS A 313 -4.02 0.60 -34.05
C LYS A 313 -4.01 -0.47 -35.13
N ARG A 314 -4.45 -0.09 -36.35
CA ARG A 314 -4.45 -0.92 -37.57
C ARG A 314 -3.73 -0.14 -38.67
N GLU A 315 -2.89 -0.83 -39.45
CA GLU A 315 -2.00 -0.22 -40.45
C GLU A 315 -2.74 0.40 -41.66
N THR A 316 -4.06 0.23 -41.74
CA THR A 316 -4.93 0.68 -42.83
C THR A 316 -5.78 1.92 -42.49
N VAL A 317 -5.63 2.51 -41.30
CA VAL A 317 -6.33 3.75 -40.94
C VAL A 317 -5.49 4.96 -41.38
N PRO A 318 -5.95 5.81 -42.31
CA PRO A 318 -5.16 6.95 -42.78
C PRO A 318 -4.94 7.95 -41.63
N ASP A 319 -3.67 8.32 -41.38
CA ASP A 319 -3.12 8.96 -40.17
C ASP A 319 -4.10 9.80 -39.30
N GLY A 320 -4.95 9.07 -38.57
CA GLY A 320 -6.12 9.59 -37.87
C GLY A 320 -5.77 10.22 -36.52
N GLY A 321 -4.91 11.25 -36.51
CA GLY A 321 -4.70 12.07 -35.33
C GLY A 321 -6.02 12.64 -34.83
N PHE A 322 -6.21 12.72 -33.50
CA PHE A 322 -7.49 13.06 -32.85
C PHE A 322 -8.29 14.19 -33.54
N ASN A 323 -7.62 15.26 -33.96
CA ASN A 323 -8.24 16.43 -34.61
C ASN A 323 -8.82 16.15 -36.01
N ALA A 324 -8.48 15.03 -36.67
CA ALA A 324 -9.07 14.61 -37.93
C ALA A 324 -10.36 13.80 -37.66
N THR A 325 -10.26 12.74 -36.88
CA THR A 325 -11.41 11.90 -36.46
C THR A 325 -12.49 12.72 -35.76
N ALA A 326 -12.10 13.63 -34.86
CA ALA A 326 -13.03 14.54 -34.18
C ALA A 326 -13.84 15.40 -35.16
N ARG A 327 -13.25 15.86 -36.27
CA ARG A 327 -13.98 16.64 -37.30
C ARG A 327 -14.96 15.79 -38.08
N VAL A 328 -14.65 14.51 -38.35
CA VAL A 328 -15.60 13.58 -38.98
C VAL A 328 -16.79 13.32 -38.07
N ILE A 329 -16.54 13.03 -36.79
CA ILE A 329 -17.59 12.77 -35.79
C ILE A 329 -18.46 14.01 -35.56
N GLN A 330 -17.85 15.19 -35.38
CA GLN A 330 -18.59 16.45 -35.20
C GLN A 330 -19.50 16.75 -36.41
N ALA A 331 -19.02 16.53 -37.64
CA ALA A 331 -19.80 16.70 -38.86
C ALA A 331 -20.86 15.61 -39.10
N GLN A 332 -20.88 14.54 -38.29
CA GLN A 332 -21.91 13.48 -38.32
C GLN A 332 -22.92 13.60 -37.18
N SER A 333 -22.61 14.35 -36.12
CA SER A 333 -23.48 14.50 -34.95
C SER A 333 -24.52 15.63 -35.06
N ASP A 334 -24.46 16.46 -36.11
CA ASP A 334 -25.35 17.60 -36.47
C ASP A 334 -25.49 18.74 -35.43
N VAL A 335 -25.24 18.48 -34.14
CA VAL A 335 -25.38 19.45 -33.05
C VAL A 335 -24.02 20.10 -32.74
N ASP A 336 -23.75 21.25 -33.37
CA ASP A 336 -22.47 21.99 -33.33
C ASP A 336 -21.81 22.13 -31.93
N ARG A 337 -22.62 22.30 -30.88
CA ARG A 337 -22.16 22.52 -29.49
C ARG A 337 -22.08 21.27 -28.61
N LEU A 338 -22.70 20.16 -29.03
CA LEU A 338 -22.67 18.87 -28.31
C LEU A 338 -21.23 18.37 -28.07
N PHE A 339 -20.32 18.75 -28.96
CA PHE A 339 -18.90 18.42 -28.84
C PHE A 339 -18.16 19.30 -27.82
N THR A 340 -18.56 20.56 -27.60
CA THR A 340 -17.82 21.52 -26.75
C THR A 340 -18.33 21.65 -25.33
N ASP A 341 -19.62 21.39 -25.14
CA ASP A 341 -20.33 21.64 -23.88
C ASP A 341 -20.43 20.35 -23.04
N PHE A 342 -20.83 20.46 -21.77
CA PHE A 342 -21.01 19.30 -20.90
C PHE A 342 -22.19 18.44 -21.35
N LEU A 343 -21.97 17.12 -21.49
CA LEU A 343 -22.99 16.18 -21.97
C LEU A 343 -24.22 16.10 -21.04
N SER A 344 -24.06 16.42 -19.76
CA SER A 344 -25.13 16.51 -18.76
C SER A 344 -26.20 17.58 -19.03
N VAL A 345 -25.98 18.47 -20.01
CA VAL A 345 -26.94 19.50 -20.47
C VAL A 345 -27.77 19.03 -21.68
N TYR A 346 -27.37 17.95 -22.36
CA TYR A 346 -27.98 17.50 -23.62
C TYR A 346 -29.01 16.40 -23.39
N PRO A 347 -30.07 16.33 -24.23
CA PRO A 347 -31.09 15.28 -24.14
C PRO A 347 -30.54 13.93 -24.63
N ASP A 348 -31.10 12.84 -24.08
CA ASP A 348 -30.77 11.44 -24.37
C ASP A 348 -30.42 11.16 -25.85
N TRP A 349 -31.28 11.60 -26.79
CA TRP A 349 -31.13 11.34 -28.23
C TRP A 349 -29.85 11.92 -28.82
N ALA A 350 -29.37 13.07 -28.34
CA ALA A 350 -28.13 13.68 -28.82
C ALA A 350 -26.90 12.88 -28.37
N LEU A 351 -26.96 12.27 -27.18
CA LEU A 351 -25.92 11.38 -26.68
C LEU A 351 -25.84 10.10 -27.52
N ASP A 352 -27.00 9.56 -27.95
CA ASP A 352 -27.06 8.41 -28.85
C ASP A 352 -26.54 8.75 -30.27
N GLN A 353 -26.86 9.94 -30.82
CA GLN A 353 -26.28 10.41 -32.10
C GLN A 353 -24.75 10.50 -32.03
N LEU A 354 -24.20 11.03 -30.93
CA LEU A 354 -22.75 11.11 -30.70
C LEU A 354 -22.10 9.72 -30.64
N ALA A 355 -22.78 8.74 -30.03
CA ALA A 355 -22.35 7.35 -29.96
C ALA A 355 -22.41 6.64 -31.34
N VAL A 356 -23.46 6.89 -32.14
CA VAL A 356 -23.56 6.39 -33.53
C VAL A 356 -22.44 6.96 -34.40
N ALA A 357 -22.15 8.27 -34.30
CA ALA A 357 -21.03 8.88 -35.00
C ALA A 357 -19.67 8.30 -34.54
N ALA A 358 -19.50 8.02 -33.25
CA ALA A 358 -18.33 7.33 -32.72
C ALA A 358 -18.18 5.91 -33.28
N ALA A 359 -19.28 5.16 -33.38
CA ALA A 359 -19.31 3.79 -33.91
C ALA A 359 -18.91 3.75 -35.40
N LEU A 360 -19.47 4.65 -36.21
CA LEU A 360 -19.14 4.75 -37.64
C LEU A 360 -17.69 5.23 -37.88
N ALA A 361 -17.15 6.06 -36.99
CA ALA A 361 -15.75 6.48 -37.06
C ALA A 361 -14.74 5.43 -36.54
N ALA A 362 -15.19 4.40 -35.81
CA ALA A 362 -14.30 3.40 -35.21
C ALA A 362 -13.61 2.50 -36.26
N PRO A 363 -12.35 2.06 -36.04
CA PRO A 363 -11.55 1.29 -37.01
C PRO A 363 -11.86 -0.22 -37.02
N VAL A 364 -13.09 -0.59 -36.65
CA VAL A 364 -13.62 -1.97 -36.65
C VAL A 364 -14.46 -2.23 -37.90
N ASN A 365 -14.41 -3.46 -38.40
CA ASN A 365 -15.26 -3.91 -39.50
C ASN A 365 -16.67 -4.25 -39.01
N ASP A 366 -16.76 -4.73 -37.77
CA ASP A 366 -17.95 -5.36 -37.21
C ASP A 366 -18.49 -4.46 -36.09
N ILE A 367 -19.65 -3.85 -36.31
CA ILE A 367 -20.27 -2.86 -35.43
C ILE A 367 -21.62 -3.41 -34.94
N VAL A 368 -21.90 -3.27 -33.66
CA VAL A 368 -23.24 -3.47 -33.08
C VAL A 368 -23.70 -2.15 -32.46
N LEU A 369 -24.87 -1.67 -32.86
CA LEU A 369 -25.54 -0.51 -32.29
C LEU A 369 -26.65 -1.00 -31.36
N ASP A 370 -26.42 -0.95 -30.05
CA ASP A 370 -27.23 -1.63 -29.03
C ASP A 370 -28.06 -0.62 -28.22
N GLY A 371 -29.38 -0.62 -28.42
CA GLY A 371 -30.31 0.30 -27.74
C GLY A 371 -30.23 1.77 -28.19
N LEU A 372 -29.33 2.07 -29.14
CA LEU A 372 -29.02 3.41 -29.62
C LEU A 372 -30.16 4.06 -30.42
N LEU A 373 -30.83 3.28 -31.26
CA LEU A 373 -31.86 3.81 -32.17
C LEU A 373 -33.28 3.86 -31.56
N ASN A 374 -33.47 3.31 -30.35
CA ASN A 374 -34.77 3.12 -29.69
C ASN A 374 -35.54 4.42 -29.38
N ARG A 375 -34.94 5.60 -29.52
CA ARG A 375 -35.53 6.91 -29.18
C ARG A 375 -35.17 8.01 -30.18
N VAL A 376 -34.81 7.62 -31.40
CA VAL A 376 -34.28 8.48 -32.44
C VAL A 376 -35.42 8.93 -33.38
N SER A 377 -35.34 10.15 -33.93
CA SER A 377 -36.40 10.67 -34.80
C SER A 377 -36.47 9.91 -36.14
N PRO A 378 -37.67 9.73 -36.73
CA PRO A 378 -37.80 9.11 -38.06
C PRO A 378 -37.02 9.85 -39.15
N ASP A 379 -36.82 11.17 -39.01
CA ASP A 379 -36.01 11.96 -39.94
C ASP A 379 -34.52 11.63 -39.84
N PHE A 380 -33.96 11.55 -38.63
CA PHE A 380 -32.56 11.13 -38.48
C PHE A 380 -32.35 9.67 -38.90
N LEU A 381 -33.34 8.78 -38.70
CA LEU A 381 -33.27 7.41 -39.24
C LEU A 381 -33.23 7.41 -40.78
N ARG A 382 -34.01 8.27 -41.43
CA ARG A 382 -33.97 8.47 -42.90
C ARG A 382 -32.62 9.00 -43.39
N GLU A 383 -31.97 9.88 -42.63
CA GLU A 383 -30.65 10.45 -42.99
C GLU A 383 -29.48 9.51 -42.68
N LEU A 384 -29.58 8.72 -41.60
CA LEU A 384 -28.58 7.73 -41.20
C LEU A 384 -28.53 6.54 -42.17
N TRP A 385 -29.67 6.06 -42.67
CA TRP A 385 -29.74 4.83 -43.47
C TRP A 385 -28.84 4.85 -44.73
N PRO A 386 -28.78 5.91 -45.56
CA PRO A 386 -27.84 6.04 -46.67
C PRO A 386 -26.35 6.11 -46.27
N ILE A 387 -26.04 6.35 -44.99
CA ILE A 387 -24.68 6.30 -44.44
C ILE A 387 -24.35 4.86 -44.04
N LEU A 388 -25.27 4.15 -43.38
CA LEU A 388 -25.11 2.73 -43.01
C LEU A 388 -24.94 1.86 -44.26
N GLU A 389 -25.77 2.05 -45.28
CA GLU A 389 -25.61 1.38 -46.58
C GLU A 389 -24.22 1.65 -47.20
N ARG A 390 -23.69 2.86 -47.05
CA ARG A 390 -22.39 3.25 -47.64
C ARG A 390 -21.22 2.58 -46.94
N GLU A 391 -21.30 2.42 -45.61
CA GLU A 391 -20.30 1.66 -44.85
C GLU A 391 -20.43 0.14 -45.07
N ALA A 392 -21.65 -0.39 -45.24
CA ALA A 392 -21.87 -1.78 -45.66
C ALA A 392 -21.29 -2.02 -47.07
N LYS A 393 -21.50 -1.10 -48.02
CA LYS A 393 -20.87 -1.12 -49.36
C LYS A 393 -19.35 -0.93 -49.33
N ARG A 394 -18.76 -0.55 -48.19
CA ARG A 394 -17.31 -0.53 -47.91
C ARG A 394 -16.80 -1.81 -47.22
N GLY A 395 -17.65 -2.82 -47.02
CA GLY A 395 -17.29 -4.10 -46.41
C GLY A 395 -17.44 -4.15 -44.88
N ARG A 396 -18.16 -3.21 -44.26
CA ARG A 396 -18.52 -3.31 -42.83
C ARG A 396 -19.74 -4.20 -42.61
N ARG A 397 -19.81 -4.84 -41.44
CA ARG A 397 -20.94 -5.62 -40.95
C ARG A 397 -21.56 -4.86 -39.78
N ILE A 398 -22.78 -4.38 -39.93
CA ILE A 398 -23.46 -3.51 -38.95
C ILE A 398 -24.72 -4.23 -38.45
N THR A 399 -24.77 -4.52 -37.15
CA THR A 399 -25.96 -5.02 -36.47
C THR A 399 -26.60 -3.89 -35.68
N ILE A 400 -27.93 -3.79 -35.73
CA ILE A 400 -28.75 -2.82 -35.00
C ILE A 400 -29.64 -3.63 -34.08
N VAL A 401 -29.56 -3.40 -32.77
CA VAL A 401 -30.41 -4.06 -31.77
C VAL A 401 -31.35 -3.04 -31.13
N VAL A 402 -32.65 -3.36 -31.13
CA VAL A 402 -33.73 -2.47 -30.70
C VAL A 402 -34.80 -3.20 -29.87
N ASP A 403 -35.49 -2.44 -29.00
CA ASP A 403 -36.54 -2.95 -28.10
C ASP A 403 -37.95 -2.97 -28.74
N HIS A 404 -38.10 -2.45 -29.95
CA HIS A 404 -39.32 -2.44 -30.75
C HIS A 404 -38.98 -2.51 -32.25
N ASP A 405 -39.97 -2.79 -33.10
CA ASP A 405 -39.84 -2.58 -34.54
C ASP A 405 -39.50 -1.11 -34.84
N LEU A 406 -38.27 -0.85 -35.28
CA LEU A 406 -37.98 0.36 -36.04
C LEU A 406 -38.82 0.32 -37.31
N GLU A 407 -39.40 1.45 -37.73
CA GLU A 407 -39.99 1.63 -39.06
C GLU A 407 -38.92 1.56 -40.16
N THR A 408 -38.45 0.34 -40.41
CA THR A 408 -37.36 -0.01 -41.31
C THR A 408 -37.92 -0.66 -42.57
N PRO A 409 -37.35 -0.38 -43.75
CA PRO A 409 -37.74 -1.06 -44.96
C PRO A 409 -37.23 -2.51 -44.95
N VAL A 410 -38.14 -3.44 -44.62
CA VAL A 410 -38.04 -4.92 -44.70
C VAL A 410 -37.43 -5.61 -43.46
N ALA A 411 -38.07 -6.72 -43.06
CA ALA A 411 -37.88 -7.44 -41.79
C ALA A 411 -37.04 -8.74 -41.90
N LEU A 412 -36.68 -9.32 -40.74
CA LEU A 412 -35.97 -10.60 -40.59
C LEU A 412 -36.55 -11.44 -39.42
N ASN A 413 -36.66 -12.76 -39.64
CA ASN A 413 -36.83 -13.79 -38.60
C ASN A 413 -35.43 -14.36 -38.24
N GLY A 414 -35.17 -15.07 -37.12
CA GLY A 414 -35.99 -15.47 -35.96
C GLY A 414 -35.34 -16.68 -35.25
N ASP A 415 -35.72 -16.96 -33.99
CA ASP A 415 -35.43 -18.17 -33.17
C ASP A 415 -33.95 -18.47 -32.74
N LEU A 416 -33.62 -19.16 -31.62
CA LEU A 416 -34.15 -19.25 -30.22
C LEU A 416 -33.29 -20.25 -29.38
N LEU A 417 -33.43 -20.23 -28.02
CA LEU A 417 -33.13 -21.27 -26.98
C LEU A 417 -31.94 -21.07 -25.98
N PHE A 418 -32.16 -21.59 -24.76
CA PHE A 418 -31.28 -21.66 -23.57
C PHE A 418 -31.58 -22.93 -22.74
N GLN A 419 -30.62 -23.48 -21.99
CA GLN A 419 -30.88 -24.35 -20.82
C GLN A 419 -29.68 -24.42 -19.85
N GLU A 420 -29.93 -24.55 -18.54
CA GLU A 420 -28.96 -24.81 -17.45
C GLU A 420 -29.41 -26.03 -16.60
N ASP A 421 -28.51 -26.66 -15.83
CA ASP A 421 -28.87 -27.39 -14.58
C ASP A 421 -27.68 -27.54 -13.58
N SER A 422 -27.87 -28.22 -12.43
CA SER A 422 -27.36 -27.73 -11.13
C SER A 422 -26.93 -28.77 -10.04
N GLY A 423 -26.17 -28.30 -9.00
CA GLY A 423 -25.96 -28.92 -7.66
C GLY A 423 -24.71 -29.80 -7.42
N ALA A 424 -24.25 -30.15 -6.19
CA ALA A 424 -24.37 -29.56 -4.82
C ALA A 424 -23.48 -30.29 -3.75
N GLN A 425 -22.94 -29.57 -2.72
CA GLN A 425 -22.55 -29.97 -1.32
C GLN A 425 -21.57 -31.19 -1.07
N ASP A 426 -20.93 -31.48 0.10
CA ASP A 426 -20.50 -30.76 1.36
C ASP A 426 -19.44 -31.63 2.14
N GLY A 427 -18.76 -31.11 3.20
CA GLY A 427 -18.04 -31.94 4.24
C GLY A 427 -16.78 -31.34 4.93
N ALA A 428 -16.47 -31.71 6.20
CA ALA A 428 -15.35 -31.14 7.02
C ALA A 428 -14.91 -32.00 8.26
N VAL A 429 -13.96 -31.51 9.12
CA VAL A 429 -13.80 -31.67 10.63
C VAL A 429 -12.39 -32.08 11.23
N GLN A 430 -11.75 -31.15 12.00
CA GLN A 430 -10.92 -31.22 13.28
C GLN A 430 -9.74 -32.24 13.50
N LEU A 431 -8.86 -32.25 14.57
CA LEU A 431 -8.69 -31.49 15.87
C LEU A 431 -7.17 -31.27 16.30
N GLU A 432 -6.77 -31.41 17.60
CA GLU A 432 -5.57 -30.78 18.28
C GLU A 432 -5.08 -31.54 19.58
N LEU A 433 -3.91 -31.20 20.23
CA LEU A 433 -3.53 -31.28 21.72
C LEU A 433 -2.01 -31.49 22.14
N ASN A 434 -1.42 -30.53 22.90
CA ASN A 434 -0.69 -30.48 24.24
C ASN A 434 0.29 -31.61 24.76
N ASP A 435 1.21 -31.50 25.78
CA ASP A 435 1.92 -30.44 26.61
C ASP A 435 3.04 -31.04 27.58
N LEU A 436 3.78 -30.19 28.35
CA LEU A 436 4.33 -30.33 29.77
C LEU A 436 5.85 -30.36 30.17
N ASN A 437 6.14 -29.63 31.28
CA ASN A 437 7.16 -29.54 32.40
C ASN A 437 8.13 -30.73 32.74
N ALA A 438 9.12 -30.76 33.68
CA ALA A 438 9.75 -29.94 34.80
C ALA A 438 11.04 -30.67 35.35
N SER A 439 11.78 -30.37 36.47
CA SER A 439 12.33 -29.17 37.21
C SER A 439 13.23 -29.63 38.43
N SER A 440 14.06 -28.78 39.11
CA SER A 440 14.80 -29.16 40.37
C SER A 440 15.54 -28.05 41.16
N GLU A 441 15.54 -28.03 42.52
CA GLU A 441 15.89 -26.88 43.41
C GLU A 441 17.27 -26.82 44.17
N GLN A 442 17.84 -25.60 44.36
CA GLN A 442 19.16 -25.28 44.96
C GLN A 442 19.39 -23.75 45.26
N ASP A 443 19.67 -23.40 46.52
CA ASP A 443 19.61 -22.04 47.15
C ASP A 443 18.22 -21.38 47.07
N ASN A 444 17.61 -21.13 48.23
CA ASN A 444 16.17 -20.84 48.33
C ASN A 444 15.86 -19.34 48.57
N SER A 445 16.72 -18.45 48.08
CA SER A 445 16.54 -16.99 48.19
C SER A 445 15.99 -16.39 46.90
N PRO A 446 14.87 -15.61 46.93
CA PRO A 446 14.22 -15.17 45.70
C PRO A 446 15.05 -14.15 44.91
N VAL A 447 15.11 -14.34 43.59
CA VAL A 447 15.76 -13.44 42.62
C VAL A 447 14.71 -12.76 41.74
N ILE A 448 14.72 -11.43 41.70
CA ILE A 448 13.90 -10.65 40.76
C ILE A 448 14.53 -10.72 39.37
N VAL A 449 13.74 -11.06 38.35
CA VAL A 449 14.17 -11.05 36.94
C VAL A 449 13.24 -10.17 36.13
N THR A 450 13.76 -9.07 35.59
CA THR A 450 13.04 -8.26 34.59
C THR A 450 13.44 -8.70 33.19
N GLY A 451 12.53 -8.65 32.22
CA GLY A 451 12.81 -9.08 30.84
C GLY A 451 12.92 -10.59 30.64
N GLY A 452 12.27 -11.39 31.51
CA GLY A 452 12.29 -12.86 31.49
C GLY A 452 11.86 -13.51 30.15
N ALA A 453 11.04 -12.82 29.34
CA ALA A 453 10.64 -13.31 28.02
C ALA A 453 11.77 -13.33 26.96
N SER A 454 12.86 -12.57 27.19
CA SER A 454 14.02 -12.47 26.29
C SER A 454 14.91 -13.73 26.29
N GLN A 455 15.86 -13.85 25.36
CA GLN A 455 16.73 -15.04 25.32
C GLN A 455 17.61 -15.23 26.56
N VAL A 456 18.20 -14.16 27.10
CA VAL A 456 18.96 -14.23 28.37
C VAL A 456 18.01 -14.46 29.54
N GLY A 457 16.81 -13.85 29.48
CA GLY A 457 15.75 -14.04 30.48
C GLY A 457 15.32 -15.50 30.61
N ARG A 458 15.06 -16.18 29.48
CA ARG A 458 14.70 -17.61 29.46
C ARG A 458 15.84 -18.48 29.98
N CYS A 459 17.08 -18.28 29.51
CA CYS A 459 18.24 -19.01 30.06
C CYS A 459 18.39 -18.78 31.58
N LEU A 460 18.15 -17.57 32.07
CA LEU A 460 18.20 -17.26 33.49
C LEU A 460 17.06 -17.90 34.29
N LEU A 461 15.82 -17.88 33.78
CA LEU A 461 14.69 -18.54 34.43
C LEU A 461 14.80 -20.07 34.37
N GLU A 462 15.35 -20.63 33.29
CA GLU A 462 15.69 -22.05 33.18
C GLU A 462 16.80 -22.42 34.17
N ARG A 463 17.85 -21.60 34.32
CA ARG A 463 18.90 -21.81 35.34
C ARG A 463 18.39 -21.62 36.76
N LEU A 464 17.49 -20.67 36.99
CA LEU A 464 16.79 -20.51 38.26
C LEU A 464 15.83 -21.67 38.52
N SER A 465 15.29 -22.38 37.53
CA SER A 465 14.35 -23.50 37.72
C SER A 465 15.03 -24.88 37.77
N ALA A 466 16.13 -25.07 37.04
CA ALA A 466 16.97 -26.27 37.06
C ALA A 466 18.02 -26.26 38.20
N ARG A 467 18.28 -25.08 38.78
CA ARG A 467 18.76 -24.94 40.15
C ARG A 467 17.65 -24.48 41.10
N GLY A 468 16.36 -24.55 40.75
CA GLY A 468 15.18 -24.12 41.53
C GLY A 468 15.51 -23.25 42.74
N ARG A 469 15.84 -22.00 42.41
CA ARG A 469 16.03 -20.87 43.29
C ARG A 469 14.83 -19.98 43.00
N PRO A 470 14.03 -19.60 44.00
CA PRO A 470 12.77 -18.93 43.74
C PRO A 470 12.93 -17.73 42.81
N GLY A 471 12.17 -17.72 41.72
CA GLY A 471 12.18 -16.62 40.76
C GLY A 471 11.04 -15.66 41.05
N ILE A 472 11.26 -14.37 40.82
CA ILE A 472 10.20 -13.37 40.70
C ILE A 472 10.34 -12.73 39.32
N ALA A 473 9.65 -13.28 38.33
CA ALA A 473 9.73 -12.84 36.94
C ALA A 473 8.72 -11.70 36.68
N ILE A 474 9.22 -10.52 36.31
CA ILE A 474 8.37 -9.33 36.08
C ILE A 474 7.90 -9.29 34.63
N GLN A 475 6.60 -9.50 34.46
CA GLN A 475 5.88 -9.46 33.20
C GLN A 475 5.24 -8.08 32.99
N ASN A 476 5.17 -7.63 31.73
CA ASN A 476 4.60 -6.33 31.36
C ASN A 476 3.74 -6.44 30.08
N VAL A 477 4.31 -6.98 28.98
CA VAL A 477 3.61 -7.09 27.69
C VAL A 477 3.80 -8.46 27.02
N GLU A 478 5.03 -8.97 26.94
CA GLU A 478 5.29 -10.31 26.40
C GLU A 478 5.09 -11.37 27.49
N PRO A 479 4.38 -12.48 27.20
CA PRO A 479 4.16 -13.54 28.17
C PRO A 479 5.48 -14.26 28.48
N ILE A 480 5.75 -14.47 29.76
CA ILE A 480 6.87 -15.26 30.24
C ILE A 480 6.40 -16.73 30.34
N PRO A 481 7.13 -17.71 29.77
CA PRO A 481 6.78 -19.12 29.94
C PRO A 481 6.74 -19.51 31.42
N PRO A 482 5.87 -20.45 31.83
CA PRO A 482 5.90 -20.98 33.19
C PRO A 482 7.21 -21.74 33.42
N HIS A 483 7.87 -21.47 34.53
CA HIS A 483 9.03 -22.18 35.02
C HIS A 483 8.81 -22.51 36.50
N ASP A 484 9.02 -23.75 36.91
CA ASP A 484 8.88 -24.16 38.30
C ASP A 484 9.83 -23.36 39.21
N GLY A 485 9.41 -23.07 40.45
CA GLY A 485 10.11 -22.15 41.35
C GLY A 485 9.96 -20.66 40.99
N VAL A 486 9.52 -20.32 39.76
CA VAL A 486 9.39 -18.93 39.31
C VAL A 486 7.96 -18.42 39.45
N ARG A 487 7.73 -17.48 40.36
CA ARG A 487 6.49 -16.70 40.45
C ARG A 487 6.52 -15.56 39.42
N ILE A 488 5.65 -15.64 38.41
CA ILE A 488 5.41 -14.53 37.48
C ILE A 488 4.55 -13.47 38.20
N VAL A 489 4.90 -12.19 38.06
CA VAL A 489 4.19 -11.05 38.64
C VAL A 489 4.11 -9.92 37.62
N GLU A 490 2.97 -9.26 37.50
CA GLU A 490 2.82 -8.09 36.63
C GLU A 490 3.48 -6.83 37.25
N GLY A 491 4.19 -6.06 36.44
CA GLY A 491 4.84 -4.82 36.88
C GLY A 491 5.52 -4.05 35.74
N ASN A 492 5.58 -2.73 35.87
CA ASN A 492 6.14 -1.86 34.84
C ASN A 492 7.09 -0.80 35.43
N LEU A 493 8.39 -0.96 35.16
CA LEU A 493 9.43 -0.02 35.58
C LEU A 493 9.27 1.37 34.93
N ALA A 494 8.74 1.45 33.70
CA ALA A 494 8.55 2.71 32.99
C ALA A 494 7.32 3.52 33.48
N GLY A 495 6.56 2.99 34.44
CA GLY A 495 5.45 3.68 35.12
C GLY A 495 5.59 3.66 36.64
N ASN A 496 6.76 3.26 37.17
CA ASN A 496 7.06 3.06 38.59
C ASN A 496 5.99 2.24 39.35
N SER A 497 5.32 1.33 38.63
CA SER A 497 4.24 0.48 39.14
C SER A 497 4.75 -0.94 39.42
N LEU A 498 5.83 -1.03 40.21
CA LEU A 498 6.32 -2.30 40.73
C LEU A 498 5.59 -2.63 42.04
N PRO A 499 5.04 -3.85 42.21
CA PRO A 499 4.54 -4.28 43.50
C PRO A 499 5.67 -4.37 44.54
N ARG A 500 5.34 -4.59 45.82
CA ARG A 500 6.33 -4.91 46.86
C ARG A 500 6.91 -6.30 46.61
N LEU A 501 8.22 -6.38 46.42
CA LEU A 501 8.94 -7.61 46.08
C LEU A 501 10.10 -7.82 47.05
N GLU A 502 9.95 -8.77 47.97
CA GLU A 502 10.98 -9.05 48.98
C GLU A 502 11.99 -10.05 48.43
N ALA A 503 13.14 -9.53 48.01
CA ALA A 503 14.21 -10.26 47.34
C ALA A 503 15.56 -9.57 47.54
N THR A 504 16.61 -10.33 47.79
CA THR A 504 17.97 -9.80 48.01
C THR A 504 18.78 -9.65 46.72
N GLY A 505 18.42 -10.36 45.65
CA GLY A 505 19.09 -10.34 44.36
C GLY A 505 18.16 -9.93 43.22
N MET A 506 18.69 -9.22 42.22
CA MET A 506 17.98 -8.86 41.00
C MET A 506 18.88 -8.99 39.76
N VAL A 507 18.33 -9.50 38.66
CA VAL A 507 18.90 -9.36 37.31
C VAL A 507 17.98 -8.51 36.45
N HIS A 508 18.51 -7.41 35.90
CA HIS A 508 17.79 -6.51 35.01
C HIS A 508 18.30 -6.62 33.56
N ILE A 509 17.45 -7.17 32.70
CA ILE A 509 17.76 -7.48 31.29
C ILE A 509 17.24 -6.43 30.28
N PRO A 510 16.13 -5.70 30.51
CA PRO A 510 15.74 -4.55 29.71
C PRO A 510 16.78 -3.42 29.76
N ALA A 511 16.57 -2.38 28.96
CA ALA A 511 17.50 -1.25 28.92
C ALA A 511 17.75 -0.64 30.32
N ILE A 512 19.01 -0.39 30.63
CA ILE A 512 19.50 0.02 31.96
C ILE A 512 18.89 1.34 32.47
N TRP A 513 18.55 2.27 31.57
CA TRP A 513 17.91 3.55 31.90
C TRP A 513 16.49 3.46 32.50
N LEU A 514 15.93 2.26 32.68
CA LEU A 514 14.68 2.03 33.42
C LEU A 514 14.89 1.81 34.93
N LEU A 515 16.13 1.56 35.36
CA LEU A 515 16.45 1.31 36.77
C LEU A 515 16.43 2.56 37.67
N PRO A 516 17.02 3.72 37.31
CA PRO A 516 17.29 4.80 38.28
C PRO A 516 16.11 5.25 39.14
N GLU A 517 14.93 5.44 38.54
CA GLU A 517 13.72 5.83 39.28
C GLU A 517 13.19 4.74 40.23
N ASN A 518 13.45 3.47 39.90
CA ASN A 518 12.98 2.30 40.65
C ASN A 518 13.97 1.87 41.76
N LEU A 519 15.26 2.23 41.67
CA LEU A 519 16.29 1.80 42.62
C LEU A 519 15.98 2.13 44.09
N PRO A 520 15.48 3.32 44.47
CA PRO A 520 15.16 3.61 45.87
C PRO A 520 14.04 2.73 46.44
N TRP A 521 13.03 2.39 45.61
CA TRP A 521 11.94 1.49 46.00
C TRP A 521 12.42 0.04 46.13
N LEU A 522 13.26 -0.42 45.19
CA LEU A 522 13.85 -1.75 45.23
C LEU A 522 14.77 -1.94 46.45
N ALA A 523 15.61 -0.95 46.77
CA ALA A 523 16.43 -0.96 47.96
C ALA A 523 15.58 -0.96 49.25
N HIS A 524 14.50 -0.18 49.29
CA HIS A 524 13.54 -0.21 50.41
C HIS A 524 12.85 -1.59 50.57
N CYS A 525 12.63 -2.32 49.47
CA CYS A 525 12.12 -3.69 49.48
C CYS A 525 13.18 -4.76 49.84
N GLY A 526 14.42 -4.36 50.14
CA GLY A 526 15.48 -5.26 50.62
C GLY A 526 16.50 -5.73 49.58
N LEU A 527 16.51 -5.14 48.38
CA LEU A 527 17.52 -5.44 47.36
C LEU A 527 18.94 -5.16 47.87
N LYS A 528 19.86 -6.13 47.69
CA LYS A 528 21.27 -6.02 48.09
C LYS A 528 22.26 -6.23 46.94
N ARG A 529 21.92 -7.06 45.94
CA ARG A 529 22.75 -7.38 44.78
C ARG A 529 21.99 -7.13 43.49
N LEU A 530 22.53 -6.34 42.58
CA LEU A 530 21.97 -6.03 41.27
C LEU A 530 22.98 -6.40 40.18
N VAL A 531 22.56 -7.27 39.26
CA VAL A 531 23.21 -7.43 37.95
C VAL A 531 22.33 -6.74 36.92
N CYS A 532 22.89 -5.89 36.05
CA CYS A 532 22.12 -5.29 34.97
C CYS A 532 22.87 -5.31 33.63
N LEU A 533 22.11 -5.40 32.53
CA LEU A 533 22.66 -5.48 31.18
C LEU A 533 22.65 -4.11 30.47
N SER A 534 23.77 -3.83 29.81
CA SER A 534 24.02 -2.67 28.96
C SER A 534 24.46 -3.17 27.57
N SER A 535 25.47 -2.57 26.92
CA SER A 535 26.11 -3.13 25.73
C SER A 535 27.49 -2.51 25.48
N THR A 536 28.41 -3.28 24.88
CA THR A 536 29.67 -2.73 24.33
C THR A 536 29.45 -1.73 23.19
N SER A 537 28.20 -1.52 22.76
CA SER A 537 27.80 -0.46 21.83
C SER A 537 28.18 0.95 22.29
N ILE A 538 28.43 1.17 23.58
CA ILE A 538 29.04 2.43 24.07
C ILE A 538 30.44 2.59 23.44
N LEU A 539 31.34 1.65 23.74
CA LEU A 539 32.75 1.67 23.34
C LEU A 539 32.97 1.67 21.82
N SER A 540 32.03 1.12 21.04
CA SER A 540 32.20 0.92 19.61
C SER A 540 31.35 1.84 18.72
N LYS A 541 30.57 2.77 19.28
CA LYS A 541 29.60 3.59 18.48
C LYS A 541 29.50 5.07 18.83
N GLU A 542 30.27 5.59 19.78
CA GLU A 542 30.35 7.05 20.02
C GLU A 542 30.79 7.81 18.75
N GLU A 543 31.67 7.22 17.93
CA GLU A 543 32.08 7.76 16.62
C GLU A 543 31.28 7.19 15.43
N SER A 544 30.18 6.43 15.66
CA SER A 544 29.37 5.87 14.56
C SER A 544 28.83 6.99 13.67
N PRO A 545 28.84 6.87 12.33
CA PRO A 545 28.19 7.83 11.46
C PRO A 545 26.68 7.93 11.72
N SER A 546 26.04 6.86 12.22
CA SER A 546 24.62 6.88 12.57
C SER A 546 24.38 7.66 13.86
N ARG A 547 23.68 8.80 13.75
CA ARG A 547 23.27 9.60 14.91
C ARG A 547 22.48 8.78 15.92
N TYR A 548 21.59 7.88 15.48
CA TYR A 548 20.82 7.02 16.37
C TYR A 548 21.72 6.15 17.27
N GLU A 549 22.85 5.68 16.74
CA GLU A 549 23.78 4.86 17.52
C GLU A 549 24.59 5.70 18.51
N ARG A 550 24.95 6.94 18.16
CA ARG A 550 25.58 7.90 19.08
C ARG A 550 24.62 8.32 20.20
N ASP A 551 23.38 8.71 19.86
CA ASP A 551 22.34 9.08 20.81
C ASP A 551 22.00 7.90 21.76
N LEU A 552 22.06 6.65 21.26
CA LEU A 552 21.92 5.43 22.07
C LEU A 552 23.14 5.17 22.97
N ALA A 553 24.36 5.31 22.47
CA ALA A 553 25.59 5.16 23.25
C ALA A 553 25.64 6.16 24.42
N SER A 554 25.38 7.44 24.15
CA SER A 554 25.28 8.49 25.18
C SER A 554 24.20 8.19 26.22
N ARG A 555 23.03 7.67 25.80
CA ARG A 555 21.95 7.30 26.72
C ARG A 555 22.31 6.08 27.59
N LEU A 556 23.05 5.12 27.04
CA LEU A 556 23.56 3.98 27.82
C LEU A 556 24.60 4.45 28.85
N ALA A 557 25.61 5.23 28.42
CA ALA A 557 26.67 5.73 29.29
C ALA A 557 26.13 6.56 30.48
N ALA A 558 25.24 7.53 30.22
CA ALA A 558 24.61 8.33 31.28
C ALA A 558 23.79 7.48 32.26
N ALA A 559 23.16 6.40 31.78
CA ALA A 559 22.39 5.50 32.61
C ALA A 559 23.25 4.51 33.43
N GLU A 560 24.41 4.09 32.91
CA GLU A 560 25.40 3.33 33.69
C GLU A 560 25.95 4.17 34.86
N GLU A 561 26.34 5.42 34.60
CA GLU A 561 26.79 6.36 35.63
C GLU A 561 25.70 6.59 36.69
N GLN A 562 24.46 6.85 36.27
CA GLN A 562 23.33 7.07 37.18
C GLN A 562 23.03 5.82 38.02
N VAL A 563 23.02 4.63 37.44
CA VAL A 563 22.77 3.37 38.18
C VAL A 563 23.86 3.09 39.21
N LEU A 564 25.15 3.26 38.86
CA LEU A 564 26.24 3.09 39.83
C LEU A 564 26.18 4.15 40.96
N SER A 565 25.87 5.39 40.62
CA SER A 565 25.73 6.50 41.59
C SER A 565 24.60 6.23 42.61
N GLU A 566 23.42 5.84 42.14
CA GLU A 566 22.30 5.52 43.05
C GLU A 566 22.54 4.22 43.84
N CYS A 567 23.07 3.16 43.22
CA CYS A 567 23.39 1.93 43.96
C CYS A 567 24.43 2.17 45.07
N GLY A 568 25.44 3.02 44.80
CA GLY A 568 26.43 3.43 45.79
C GLY A 568 25.84 4.20 46.99
N LYS A 569 24.85 5.06 46.75
CA LYS A 569 24.12 5.78 47.83
C LYS A 569 23.22 4.84 48.64
N LEU A 570 22.60 3.86 47.98
CA LEU A 570 21.64 2.93 48.57
C LEU A 570 22.30 1.69 49.22
N GLY A 571 23.61 1.50 49.06
CA GLY A 571 24.34 0.34 49.60
C GLY A 571 24.10 -0.96 48.83
N VAL A 572 23.73 -0.88 47.56
CA VAL A 572 23.46 -2.03 46.67
C VAL A 572 24.73 -2.41 45.90
N ASP A 573 25.12 -3.68 45.97
CA ASP A 573 26.21 -4.23 45.16
C ASP A 573 25.78 -4.33 43.69
N CYS A 574 26.24 -3.41 42.85
CA CYS A 574 25.84 -3.34 41.44
C CYS A 574 26.97 -3.72 40.48
N ALA A 575 26.71 -4.74 39.65
CA ALA A 575 27.54 -5.15 38.53
C ALA A 575 26.82 -4.91 37.20
N ILE A 576 27.42 -4.10 36.33
CA ILE A 576 26.93 -3.83 34.98
C ILE A 576 27.66 -4.74 34.01
N LEU A 577 26.90 -5.57 33.28
CA LEU A 577 27.42 -6.41 32.21
C LEU A 577 27.15 -5.73 30.86
N ARG A 578 28.20 -5.47 30.09
CA ARG A 578 28.13 -4.95 28.72
C ARG A 578 28.34 -6.10 27.72
N PRO A 579 27.29 -6.79 27.29
CA PRO A 579 27.39 -7.81 26.25
C PRO A 579 27.71 -7.21 24.87
N THR A 580 28.35 -8.03 24.05
CA THR A 580 28.58 -7.80 22.61
C THR A 580 27.30 -8.13 21.79
N MET A 581 27.38 -9.12 20.88
CA MET A 581 26.25 -9.64 20.11
C MET A 581 25.72 -10.91 20.77
N ILE A 582 24.50 -10.85 21.34
CA ILE A 582 23.90 -11.99 22.03
C ILE A 582 23.18 -12.93 21.04
N TYR A 583 23.43 -14.23 21.12
CA TYR A 583 22.78 -15.26 20.29
C TYR A 583 22.38 -16.51 21.09
N GLY A 584 21.69 -17.47 20.46
CA GLY A 584 21.65 -18.86 20.93
C GLY A 584 20.27 -19.49 21.16
N ARG A 585 19.20 -18.71 21.31
CA ARG A 585 17.85 -19.24 21.64
C ARG A 585 16.82 -19.10 20.52
N GLY A 586 17.24 -18.87 19.27
CA GLY A 586 16.32 -18.70 18.14
C GLY A 586 15.57 -17.36 18.11
N LEU A 587 15.79 -16.47 19.09
CA LEU A 587 15.06 -15.21 19.30
C LEU A 587 15.85 -13.97 18.86
N ASP A 588 17.17 -14.06 18.68
CA ASP A 588 17.98 -12.94 18.21
C ASP A 588 17.68 -12.57 16.75
N ARG A 589 17.95 -11.31 16.39
CA ARG A 589 17.74 -10.80 15.02
C ARG A 589 18.99 -10.89 14.14
N ASN A 590 20.02 -11.61 14.61
CA ASN A 590 21.36 -11.70 14.05
C ASN A 590 21.60 -13.10 13.46
N VAL A 591 22.24 -13.99 14.23
CA VAL A 591 22.55 -15.38 13.88
C VAL A 591 21.27 -16.18 13.64
N SER A 592 20.28 -16.10 14.54
CA SER A 592 19.03 -16.84 14.38
C SER A 592 18.19 -16.38 13.18
N ARG A 593 18.40 -15.14 12.70
CA ARG A 593 17.80 -14.64 11.46
C ARG A 593 18.52 -15.16 10.21
N ALA A 594 19.85 -15.32 10.27
CA ALA A 594 20.63 -15.92 9.20
C ALA A 594 20.31 -17.42 9.04
N VAL A 595 20.25 -18.18 10.15
CA VAL A 595 19.88 -19.61 10.14
C VAL A 595 18.52 -19.82 9.47
N LYS A 596 17.47 -19.11 9.91
CA LYS A 596 16.11 -19.21 9.33
C LYS A 596 16.02 -18.80 7.86
N PHE A 597 16.97 -18.01 7.37
CA PHE A 597 17.08 -17.67 5.95
C PHE A 597 17.75 -18.83 5.17
N ILE A 598 18.83 -19.38 5.70
CA ILE A 598 19.56 -20.53 5.11
C ILE A 598 18.66 -21.76 5.05
N GLU A 599 17.95 -22.11 6.13
CA GLU A 599 16.99 -23.22 6.19
C GLU A 599 15.90 -23.11 5.11
N LYS A 600 15.48 -21.89 4.77
CA LYS A 600 14.40 -21.61 3.84
C LYS A 600 14.83 -21.51 2.37
N PHE A 601 16.08 -21.09 2.10
CA PHE A 601 16.54 -20.72 0.76
C PHE A 601 17.82 -21.43 0.30
N GLY A 602 18.56 -22.12 1.18
CA GLY A 602 19.79 -22.84 0.85
C GLY A 602 21.04 -21.97 0.66
N PHE A 603 20.96 -20.66 0.85
CA PHE A 603 22.08 -19.71 0.77
C PHE A 603 21.88 -18.54 1.73
N TYR A 604 22.91 -17.70 1.93
CA TYR A 604 22.80 -16.44 2.67
C TYR A 604 23.52 -15.30 1.93
N PRO A 605 22.89 -14.14 1.71
CA PRO A 605 23.54 -13.00 1.06
C PRO A 605 24.48 -12.26 2.03
N ALA A 606 25.78 -12.48 1.88
CA ALA A 606 26.81 -11.64 2.50
C ALA A 606 27.01 -10.33 1.71
N ALA A 607 27.42 -9.26 2.38
CA ALA A 607 27.88 -8.05 1.72
C ALA A 607 29.27 -8.28 1.09
N VAL A 608 29.59 -7.55 0.02
CA VAL A 608 30.98 -7.45 -0.46
C VAL A 608 31.77 -6.69 0.60
N HIS A 609 32.94 -7.21 1.01
CA HIS A 609 33.71 -6.74 2.17
C HIS A 609 32.96 -6.90 3.51
N ALA A 610 32.50 -8.12 3.80
CA ALA A 610 31.88 -8.50 5.07
C ALA A 610 32.88 -8.67 6.23
N ASP A 611 33.93 -7.85 6.27
CA ASP A 611 35.10 -7.99 7.16
C ASP A 611 34.84 -7.52 8.61
N GLY A 612 33.57 -7.30 8.96
CA GLY A 612 33.12 -6.73 10.23
C GLY A 612 33.10 -7.74 11.37
N LEU A 613 34.29 -8.11 11.87
CA LEU A 613 34.46 -9.04 13.01
C LEU A 613 33.59 -8.67 14.22
N ARG A 614 33.09 -9.71 14.91
CA ARG A 614 32.26 -9.63 16.12
C ARG A 614 32.66 -10.78 17.03
N GLN A 615 32.56 -10.57 18.35
CA GLN A 615 32.82 -11.61 19.35
C GLN A 615 31.52 -12.02 20.04
N PRO A 616 30.65 -12.83 19.39
CA PRO A 616 29.29 -13.07 19.85
C PRO A 616 29.26 -13.91 21.14
N VAL A 617 28.44 -13.49 22.11
CA VAL A 617 28.29 -14.15 23.41
C VAL A 617 26.99 -14.95 23.46
N HIS A 618 27.03 -16.18 23.97
CA HIS A 618 25.84 -17.01 24.06
C HIS A 618 24.91 -16.51 25.19
N ALA A 619 23.60 -16.53 24.94
CA ALA A 619 22.61 -16.03 25.90
C ALA A 619 22.63 -16.78 27.25
N ASP A 620 23.04 -18.06 27.22
CA ASP A 620 23.18 -18.88 28.41
C ASP A 620 24.45 -18.59 29.22
N ASP A 621 25.53 -18.13 28.56
CA ASP A 621 26.77 -17.72 29.24
C ASP A 621 26.56 -16.41 30.02
N LEU A 622 25.78 -15.48 29.46
CA LEU A 622 25.36 -14.27 30.18
C LEU A 622 24.47 -14.59 31.39
N ALA A 623 23.57 -15.57 31.26
CA ALA A 623 22.76 -16.05 32.37
C ALA A 623 23.62 -16.76 33.44
N ALA A 624 24.63 -17.53 33.03
CA ALA A 624 25.61 -18.15 33.92
C ALA A 624 26.44 -17.10 34.68
N ALA A 625 26.92 -16.06 33.98
CA ALA A 625 27.69 -14.96 34.57
C ALA A 625 26.84 -14.14 35.57
N ALA A 626 25.59 -13.81 35.21
CA ALA A 626 24.67 -13.11 36.10
C ALA A 626 24.37 -13.93 37.37
N MET A 627 24.15 -15.23 37.24
CA MET A 627 24.00 -16.13 38.40
C MET A 627 25.28 -16.16 39.25
N ALA A 628 26.45 -16.40 38.65
CA ALA A 628 27.72 -16.46 39.37
C ALA A 628 28.05 -15.16 40.15
N ILE A 629 27.62 -14.00 39.64
CA ILE A 629 27.73 -12.72 40.34
C ILE A 629 26.75 -12.62 41.51
N LEU A 630 25.49 -13.04 41.34
CA LEU A 630 24.50 -13.08 42.43
C LEU A 630 24.87 -14.10 43.52
N ASP A 631 25.53 -15.20 43.15
CA ASP A 631 25.95 -16.30 44.03
C ASP A 631 27.27 -16.01 44.77
N SER A 632 28.05 -15.03 44.31
CA SER A 632 29.38 -14.72 44.86
C SER A 632 29.33 -14.36 46.36
N ASP A 633 30.20 -14.99 47.17
CA ASP A 633 30.44 -14.60 48.56
C ASP A 633 30.98 -13.17 48.69
N LYS A 634 31.66 -12.66 47.65
CA LYS A 634 32.25 -11.33 47.60
C LYS A 634 31.36 -10.37 46.81
N ALA A 635 31.22 -9.14 47.30
CA ALA A 635 30.59 -8.05 46.56
C ALA A 635 31.32 -7.80 45.23
N VAL A 636 30.63 -8.05 44.12
CA VAL A 636 31.09 -7.70 42.75
C VAL A 636 30.50 -6.34 42.42
N ARG A 637 31.34 -5.39 41.98
CA ARG A 637 30.92 -3.99 41.74
C ARG A 637 31.66 -3.40 40.55
N GLY A 638 30.95 -2.66 39.70
CA GLY A 638 31.53 -1.94 38.56
C GLY A 638 30.97 -2.42 37.22
N ILE A 639 31.73 -2.20 36.14
CA ILE A 639 31.34 -2.47 34.75
C ILE A 639 32.27 -3.55 34.17
N TYR A 640 31.70 -4.51 33.45
CA TYR A 640 32.41 -5.62 32.83
C TYR A 640 31.94 -5.80 31.39
N ASP A 641 32.84 -5.68 30.41
CA ASP A 641 32.57 -6.03 29.02
C ASP A 641 32.60 -7.56 28.85
N VAL A 642 31.60 -8.13 28.17
CA VAL A 642 31.38 -9.57 28.04
C VAL A 642 31.24 -9.98 26.58
N GLY A 643 32.34 -10.45 25.99
CA GLY A 643 32.38 -11.08 24.67
C GLY A 643 32.23 -12.60 24.71
N GLY A 644 32.23 -13.22 23.53
CA GLY A 644 32.46 -14.66 23.37
C GLY A 644 33.92 -15.05 23.59
N GLN A 645 34.22 -16.35 23.42
CA GLN A 645 35.61 -16.86 23.43
C GLN A 645 36.33 -16.67 22.07
N GLU A 646 35.57 -16.30 21.05
CA GLU A 646 35.98 -16.05 19.66
C GLU A 646 35.64 -14.60 19.32
#